data_AF-A0A326QQ14-F1
#
_entry.id   AF-A0A326QQ14-F1
#
_cell.length_a   1.000
_cell.length_b   1.000
_cell.length_c   1.000
_cell.angle_alpha   90.00
_cell.angle_beta   90.00
_cell.angle_gamma   90.00
#
_symmetry.space_group_name_H-M   'P 1'
#
loop_
_entity.id
_entity.type
_entity.pdbx_description
1 polymer ?
#
loop_
_entity_poly.entity_id
_entity_poly.type
_entity_poly.pdbx_seq_one_letter_code
_entity_poly.pdbx_strand_id
1 'polypeptide(L)'
;MTCALICADPYHPLSQALALRLGLQPRRADDPLNPSDSRVVILQTASVSPLRCDPGPRPLLEVAPWHLTLPEFRPDAARLRHAFLLSELSHHDDALTLERLLLWPYGKRSIAWLDDQELLNVIDAWIDDPWSGERCLEGPEAFDAGQMAAAISSALQNAISSAAGFAALKFETCDRDGDQLLDVEELRVTLLHAGVSASEVNWVLNELGKLDGIDAVQFSQGLGHALEEALAEQQASVQVVQLECPAAVSELLLQGWREEAAIALHQASPPTTTPDAPSGVIRCKGSTALATWLRSRVIDWIPVEILPALGVLSRRAGRTEGHPALLFTYRLSNGQVALIERTIDFRHVALRWRDGPDGGEEITWSQGDLVRSLTLMEQRIVAVRLRGHWAEFNRVEGLFIKGEPLPHWMVVLFRRSGRFQLEQEQPRGPADPICRCAHVSCGRLAELISQEPGPSLTSLARQTKATTVCGGCIPTIESWLAVGGPMPPGVDASTSPLNPPLGPSLQAPSIQPVVASSPRLLPIHDRPAEARAFLQQCYGEQHLHEVLSPRLSEVEDHLQRDGDYHHSYDELAYGARLAWRNSTRCLGRHLWEDLDVRDRRDLESEEQMFAAIVEHIQAATNGGQLLSTITVFKPDGRRIWNPQFCRYAGYRQPDGSVLGDPMQLELTEALLAMGWNPGVWTRFDLLPIVIQLPGRQPRYFELPPDLILEVSISHPRYSWFSDLDLRWYALPAVSNLAFDCGGIQYTAAPFNGFYMGTEIGASNLADIDRYNQLPLIAAKLGLDTSSERTLWRDQCVVELNVAVLHSFEQAGVRMADHHTLTRSFMDFAASEHQCGRRVQVEPRYVVPPISASLTPTYHADFDGSQILKPNFFLQPDPWLDCGGNATDGIEPEPSPVCPFHRGG
;
A
#
# COMPACT_ATOMS: atom_id res chain seq x y z
N MET A 1 4.51 -34.14 8.08
CA MET A 1 4.71 -34.17 9.54
C MET A 1 4.98 -32.75 9.97
N THR A 2 4.23 -32.16 10.90
CA THR A 2 4.42 -30.74 11.28
C THR A 2 5.43 -30.62 12.41
N CYS A 3 6.28 -29.61 12.34
CA CYS A 3 7.30 -29.26 13.34
C CYS A 3 6.82 -28.02 14.10
N ALA A 4 7.03 -27.96 15.41
CA ALA A 4 6.87 -26.74 16.19
C ALA A 4 8.22 -26.04 16.31
N LEU A 5 8.32 -24.81 15.80
CA LEU A 5 9.48 -23.95 15.99
C LEU A 5 9.21 -22.97 17.14
N ILE A 6 9.92 -23.14 18.25
CA ILE A 6 9.86 -22.26 19.41
C ILE A 6 11.13 -21.43 19.44
N CYS A 7 10.97 -20.12 19.32
CA CYS A 7 12.09 -19.20 19.27
C CYS A 7 12.09 -18.33 20.53
N ALA A 8 13.26 -18.22 21.15
CA ALA A 8 13.48 -17.29 22.26
C ALA A 8 13.27 -15.84 21.79
N ASP A 9 13.69 -15.56 20.56
CA ASP A 9 13.39 -14.35 19.81
C ASP A 9 12.87 -14.75 18.42
N PRO A 10 11.54 -14.71 18.20
CA PRO A 10 10.93 -15.04 16.92
C PRO A 10 11.44 -14.19 15.76
N TYR A 11 11.97 -13.00 16.01
CA TYR A 11 12.38 -12.03 14.99
C TYR A 11 13.89 -12.01 14.74
N HIS A 12 14.66 -12.80 15.48
CA HIS A 12 16.09 -12.98 15.22
C HIS A 12 16.32 -13.51 13.79
N PRO A 13 17.34 -13.04 13.04
CA PRO A 13 17.57 -13.46 11.65
C PRO A 13 17.62 -14.97 11.46
N LEU A 14 18.29 -15.69 12.37
CA LEU A 14 18.32 -17.16 12.38
C LEU A 14 16.93 -17.79 12.59
N SER A 15 16.08 -17.21 13.46
CA SER A 15 14.71 -17.66 13.69
C SER A 15 13.84 -17.47 12.44
N GLN A 16 13.98 -16.33 11.78
CA GLN A 16 13.24 -15.99 10.56
C GLN A 16 13.70 -16.85 9.37
N ALA A 17 15.01 -17.07 9.22
CA ALA A 17 15.56 -17.94 8.18
C ALA A 17 15.05 -19.38 8.33
N LEU A 18 15.04 -19.90 9.56
CA LEU A 18 14.51 -21.23 9.84
C LEU A 18 12.99 -21.31 9.66
N ALA A 19 12.25 -20.29 10.10
CA ALA A 19 10.80 -20.18 9.92
C ALA A 19 10.39 -20.21 8.44
N LEU A 20 11.04 -19.38 7.62
CA LEU A 20 10.83 -19.32 6.16
C LEU A 20 11.13 -20.68 5.52
N ARG A 21 12.28 -21.28 5.87
CA ARG A 21 12.72 -22.55 5.33
C ARG A 21 11.80 -23.72 5.67
N LEU A 22 11.16 -23.68 6.84
CA LEU A 22 10.19 -24.68 7.28
C LEU A 22 8.74 -24.36 6.85
N GLY A 23 8.47 -23.17 6.31
CA GLY A 23 7.12 -22.71 6.02
C GLY A 23 6.26 -22.54 7.28
N LEU A 24 6.87 -22.15 8.40
CA LEU A 24 6.24 -22.06 9.72
C LEU A 24 6.33 -20.65 10.28
N GLN A 25 5.38 -20.29 11.14
CA GLN A 25 5.49 -19.08 11.96
C GLN A 25 6.23 -19.42 13.28
N PRO A 26 7.29 -18.68 13.65
CA PRO A 26 8.01 -18.91 14.89
C PRO A 26 7.12 -18.57 16.09
N ARG A 27 7.02 -19.48 17.05
CA ARG A 27 6.15 -19.35 18.23
C ARG A 27 6.94 -18.90 19.45
N ARG A 28 6.29 -18.20 20.37
CA ARG A 28 6.86 -17.88 21.69
C ARG A 28 6.67 -19.05 22.65
N ALA A 29 7.46 -19.09 23.72
CA ALA A 29 7.43 -20.22 24.66
C ALA A 29 6.09 -20.42 25.40
N ASP A 30 5.26 -19.38 25.48
CA ASP A 30 3.97 -19.42 26.16
C ASP A 30 2.83 -19.92 25.25
N ASP A 31 3.09 -20.12 23.95
CA ASP A 31 2.09 -20.61 23.01
C ASP A 31 1.88 -22.13 23.18
N PRO A 32 0.62 -22.61 23.29
CA PRO A 32 0.35 -24.04 23.40
C PRO A 32 0.78 -24.77 22.13
N LEU A 33 1.46 -25.91 22.29
CA LEU A 33 1.83 -26.79 21.20
C LEU A 33 0.57 -27.36 20.52
N ASN A 34 0.53 -27.37 19.18
CA ASN A 34 -0.61 -27.94 18.47
C ASN A 34 -0.61 -29.47 18.61
N PRO A 35 -1.79 -30.11 18.63
CA PRO A 35 -1.89 -31.57 18.66
C PRO A 35 -1.27 -32.25 17.43
N SER A 36 -1.21 -31.55 16.30
CA SER A 36 -0.60 -32.03 15.05
C SER A 36 0.94 -32.00 15.06
N ASP A 37 1.56 -31.19 15.92
CA ASP A 37 3.01 -31.02 15.96
C ASP A 37 3.69 -32.31 16.43
N SER A 38 4.47 -32.90 15.53
CA SER A 38 5.13 -34.20 15.72
C SER A 38 6.54 -34.12 16.27
N ARG A 39 7.18 -32.93 16.20
CA ARG A 39 8.55 -32.64 16.60
C ARG A 39 8.63 -31.21 17.16
N VAL A 40 9.60 -30.93 18.03
CA VAL A 40 9.81 -29.61 18.61
C VAL A 40 11.27 -29.18 18.42
N VAL A 41 11.47 -28.00 17.86
CA VAL A 41 12.76 -27.32 17.77
C VAL A 41 12.71 -26.08 18.66
N ILE A 42 13.61 -26.01 19.64
CA ILE A 42 13.82 -24.83 20.47
C ILE A 42 15.08 -24.14 19.97
N LEU A 43 14.93 -22.91 19.49
CA LEU A 43 16.04 -22.07 19.06
C LEU A 43 16.35 -21.02 20.13
N GLN A 44 17.52 -21.13 20.74
CA GLN A 44 18.06 -20.21 21.75
C GLN A 44 19.06 -19.27 21.08
N THR A 45 18.86 -17.96 21.24
CA THR A 45 19.80 -16.92 20.78
C THR A 45 20.42 -16.23 22.00
N ALA A 46 21.59 -15.61 21.84
CA ALA A 46 22.28 -14.91 22.93
C ALA A 46 21.52 -13.67 23.47
N SER A 47 20.44 -13.26 22.81
CA SER A 47 19.62 -12.07 23.09
C SER A 47 18.54 -12.25 24.15
N VAL A 48 18.23 -13.47 24.59
CA VAL A 48 16.98 -13.79 25.32
C VAL A 48 17.16 -14.86 26.40
N SER A 49 16.17 -15.01 27.28
CA SER A 49 16.22 -15.94 28.42
C SER A 49 16.21 -17.35 27.87
N PRO A 50 17.00 -18.29 28.41
CA PRO A 50 16.90 -19.68 28.02
C PRO A 50 15.46 -20.17 28.16
N LEU A 51 14.82 -20.43 27.03
CA LEU A 51 13.44 -20.94 27.01
C LEU A 51 13.38 -22.34 27.60
N ARG A 52 12.28 -22.63 28.29
CA ARG A 52 11.89 -23.98 28.68
C ARG A 52 10.56 -24.29 28.00
N CYS A 53 10.52 -25.38 27.24
CA CYS A 53 9.29 -25.95 26.73
C CYS A 53 9.23 -27.41 27.17
N ASP A 54 8.06 -27.88 27.59
CA ASP A 54 7.82 -29.30 27.78
C ASP A 54 7.25 -29.90 26.48
N PRO A 55 8.03 -30.67 25.71
CA PRO A 55 7.58 -31.27 24.46
C PRO A 55 6.66 -32.49 24.69
N GLY A 56 6.46 -32.93 25.94
CA GLY A 56 5.81 -34.21 26.25
C GLY A 56 6.63 -35.38 25.68
N PRO A 57 6.02 -36.35 24.96
CA PRO A 57 6.71 -37.51 24.38
C PRO A 57 7.37 -37.24 23.02
N ARG A 58 7.35 -36.00 22.52
CA ARG A 58 7.81 -35.64 21.16
C ARG A 58 9.33 -35.47 21.14
N PRO A 59 10.03 -35.83 20.04
CA PRO A 59 11.44 -35.52 19.86
C PRO A 59 11.70 -34.01 19.97
N LEU A 60 12.75 -33.65 20.71
CA LEU A 60 13.15 -32.28 20.99
C LEU A 60 14.58 -32.02 20.50
N LEU A 61 14.76 -30.94 19.75
CA LEU A 61 16.07 -30.36 19.42
C LEU A 61 16.23 -29.01 20.10
N GLU A 62 17.23 -28.89 20.96
CA GLU A 62 17.69 -27.62 21.52
C GLU A 62 18.89 -27.11 20.71
N VAL A 63 18.72 -25.99 19.99
CA VAL A 63 19.80 -25.31 19.26
C VAL A 63 20.24 -24.09 20.06
N ALA A 64 21.53 -23.99 20.34
CA ALA A 64 22.07 -22.85 21.09
C ALA A 64 23.55 -22.57 20.77
N PRO A 65 24.02 -21.33 20.91
CA PRO A 65 25.44 -21.03 20.80
C PRO A 65 26.22 -21.64 21.97
N TRP A 66 27.47 -22.03 21.72
CA TRP A 66 28.29 -22.75 22.70
C TRP A 66 28.58 -21.97 23.99
N HIS A 67 28.62 -20.64 23.92
CA HIS A 67 28.89 -19.76 25.05
C HIS A 67 27.66 -19.50 25.93
N LEU A 68 26.45 -19.89 25.48
CA LEU A 68 25.24 -19.71 26.25
C LEU A 68 25.14 -20.78 27.35
N THR A 69 24.94 -20.32 28.58
CA THR A 69 24.68 -21.19 29.72
C THR A 69 23.23 -21.65 29.66
N LEU A 70 23.03 -22.96 29.45
CA LEU A 70 21.72 -23.58 29.31
C LEU A 70 21.28 -24.32 30.59
N PRO A 71 19.96 -24.53 30.79
CA PRO A 71 19.43 -25.43 31.81
C PRO A 71 19.92 -26.89 31.66
N GLU A 72 19.67 -27.72 32.69
CA GLU A 72 20.04 -29.14 32.72
C GLU A 72 19.58 -29.89 31.46
N PHE A 73 20.48 -30.69 30.89
CA PHE A 73 20.25 -31.43 29.65
C PHE A 73 19.34 -32.64 29.87
N ARG A 74 18.29 -32.75 29.05
CA ARG A 74 17.43 -33.94 29.00
C ARG A 74 18.14 -35.08 28.25
N PRO A 75 18.33 -36.28 28.84
CA PRO A 75 19.03 -37.38 28.20
C PRO A 75 18.36 -37.91 26.92
N ASP A 76 17.05 -37.73 26.79
CA ASP A 76 16.20 -38.13 25.67
C ASP A 76 16.09 -37.07 24.56
N ALA A 77 16.69 -35.89 24.76
CA ALA A 77 16.69 -34.79 23.79
C ALA A 77 17.97 -34.75 22.94
N ALA A 78 17.87 -34.03 21.83
CA ALA A 78 19.00 -33.62 21.00
C ALA A 78 19.44 -32.22 21.41
N ARG A 79 20.75 -31.99 21.56
CA ARG A 79 21.31 -30.65 21.72
C ARG A 79 22.35 -30.37 20.65
N LEU A 80 22.12 -29.32 19.87
CA LEU A 80 23.05 -28.84 18.87
C LEU A 80 23.67 -27.53 19.35
N ARG A 81 24.95 -27.59 19.73
CA ARG A 81 25.75 -26.40 19.97
C ARG A 81 26.40 -25.94 18.68
N HIS A 82 26.38 -24.65 18.40
CA HIS A 82 27.06 -24.08 17.24
C HIS A 82 28.09 -23.04 17.64
N ALA A 83 29.11 -22.85 16.79
CA ALA A 83 30.11 -21.79 16.87
C ALA A 83 29.51 -20.41 16.52
N PHE A 84 30.35 -19.36 16.48
CA PHE A 84 29.90 -18.03 16.05
C PHE A 84 29.43 -18.08 14.60
N LEU A 85 28.35 -17.38 14.26
CA LEU A 85 27.79 -17.41 12.92
C LEU A 85 28.41 -16.31 12.07
N LEU A 86 28.77 -16.61 10.83
CA LEU A 86 29.30 -15.58 9.92
C LEU A 86 28.30 -14.44 9.70
N SER A 87 26.99 -14.69 9.78
CA SER A 87 25.96 -13.65 9.75
C SER A 87 26.01 -12.66 10.91
N GLU A 88 26.66 -12.97 12.04
CA GLU A 88 26.83 -12.02 13.16
C GLU A 88 27.71 -10.82 12.74
N LEU A 89 28.45 -10.93 11.64
CA LEU A 89 29.15 -9.79 11.03
C LEU A 89 28.19 -8.74 10.44
N SER A 90 26.94 -9.10 10.15
CA SER A 90 25.95 -8.17 9.60
C SER A 90 25.63 -7.00 10.53
N HIS A 91 25.84 -7.16 11.84
CA HIS A 91 25.74 -6.08 12.81
C HIS A 91 26.73 -4.93 12.55
N HIS A 92 27.77 -5.20 11.76
CA HIS A 92 28.81 -4.24 11.39
C HIS A 92 28.68 -3.76 9.94
N ASP A 93 27.60 -4.11 9.22
CA ASP A 93 27.42 -3.78 7.81
C ASP A 93 27.63 -2.28 7.54
N ASP A 94 27.03 -1.38 8.32
CA ASP A 94 27.15 0.07 8.11
C ASP A 94 28.58 0.58 8.36
N ALA A 95 29.21 0.14 9.46
CA ALA A 95 30.59 0.52 9.80
C ALA A 95 31.60 -0.02 8.77
N LEU A 96 31.39 -1.25 8.28
CA LEU A 96 32.18 -1.84 7.21
C LEU A 96 31.96 -1.10 5.90
N THR A 97 30.72 -0.82 5.54
CA THR A 97 30.32 -0.21 4.26
C THR A 97 30.78 1.25 4.14
N LEU A 98 30.61 2.03 5.20
CA LEU A 98 30.80 3.48 5.17
C LEU A 98 32.14 3.94 5.76
N GLU A 99 32.64 3.25 6.79
CA GLU A 99 33.83 3.67 7.55
C GLU A 99 35.02 2.70 7.37
N ARG A 100 34.81 1.54 6.74
CA ARG A 100 35.79 0.45 6.63
C ARG A 100 36.33 0.02 7.99
N LEU A 101 35.47 0.03 9.01
CA LEU A 101 35.80 -0.38 10.37
C LEU A 101 35.15 -1.72 10.70
N LEU A 102 35.96 -2.65 11.22
CA LEU A 102 35.50 -3.88 11.86
C LEU A 102 35.61 -3.69 13.37
N LEU A 103 34.49 -3.36 14.02
CA LEU A 103 34.37 -3.37 15.47
C LEU A 103 34.45 -4.83 15.94
N TRP A 104 35.36 -5.14 16.86
CA TRP A 104 35.59 -6.52 17.29
C TRP A 104 35.35 -6.69 18.80
N PRO A 105 34.11 -7.04 19.21
CA PRO A 105 33.79 -7.26 20.61
C PRO A 105 34.23 -8.64 21.14
N TYR A 106 34.72 -9.54 20.29
CA TYR A 106 34.95 -10.94 20.69
C TYR A 106 36.33 -11.22 21.34
N GLY A 107 37.10 -10.17 21.63
CA GLY A 107 38.43 -10.27 22.24
C GLY A 107 39.56 -10.63 21.26
N LYS A 108 40.72 -11.04 21.78
CA LYS A 108 41.99 -11.14 21.02
C LYS A 108 42.32 -12.53 20.45
N ARG A 109 41.50 -13.55 20.71
CA ARG A 109 41.77 -14.94 20.30
C ARG A 109 41.08 -15.26 18.98
N SER A 110 41.59 -16.25 18.26
CA SER A 110 40.91 -16.81 17.08
C SER A 110 39.67 -17.59 17.50
N ILE A 111 38.57 -17.37 16.80
CA ILE A 111 37.26 -17.99 17.04
C ILE A 111 36.91 -18.82 15.82
N ALA A 112 36.30 -20.00 16.04
CA ALA A 112 35.76 -20.79 14.94
C ALA A 112 34.41 -20.18 14.50
N TRP A 113 34.27 -19.93 13.20
CA TRP A 113 33.05 -19.36 12.64
C TRP A 113 32.35 -20.39 11.77
N LEU A 114 31.04 -20.33 11.73
CA LEU A 114 30.17 -21.27 11.04
C LEU A 114 29.27 -20.50 10.07
N ASP A 115 29.11 -21.03 8.86
CA ASP A 115 28.11 -20.54 7.93
C ASP A 115 26.71 -20.94 8.42
N ASP A 116 25.80 -19.96 8.49
CA ASP A 116 24.40 -20.13 8.84
C ASP A 116 23.72 -21.27 8.06
N GLN A 117 24.06 -21.43 6.77
CA GLN A 117 23.48 -22.48 5.94
C GLN A 117 23.84 -23.88 6.44
N GLU A 118 25.03 -24.06 6.99
CA GLU A 118 25.47 -25.35 7.53
C GLU A 118 24.74 -25.68 8.84
N LEU A 119 24.44 -24.67 9.65
CA LEU A 119 23.58 -24.83 10.83
C LEU A 119 22.16 -25.26 10.41
N LEU A 120 21.57 -24.56 9.44
CA LEU A 120 20.24 -24.88 8.92
C LEU A 120 20.20 -26.30 8.32
N ASN A 121 21.19 -26.70 7.54
CA ASN A 121 21.28 -28.04 6.95
C ASN A 121 21.32 -29.14 8.02
N VAL A 122 21.99 -28.91 9.17
CA VAL A 122 22.02 -29.89 10.27
C VAL A 122 20.68 -29.94 11.01
N ILE A 123 19.98 -28.82 11.13
CA ILE A 123 18.62 -28.76 11.68
C ILE A 123 17.66 -29.53 10.75
N ASP A 124 17.72 -29.29 9.44
CA ASP A 124 16.92 -30.01 8.43
C ASP A 124 17.19 -31.52 8.51
N ALA A 125 18.45 -31.93 8.59
CA ALA A 125 18.81 -33.34 8.73
C ALA A 125 18.28 -33.98 10.02
N TRP A 126 18.24 -33.24 11.14
CA TRP A 126 17.61 -33.73 12.38
C TRP A 126 16.09 -33.78 12.26
N ILE A 127 15.48 -32.80 11.59
CA ILE A 127 14.05 -32.82 11.32
C ILE A 127 13.73 -34.07 10.52
N ASP A 128 14.51 -34.43 9.51
CA ASP A 128 14.26 -35.66 8.73
C ASP A 128 14.50 -36.94 9.56
N ASP A 129 15.66 -37.04 10.23
CA ASP A 129 16.07 -38.20 11.03
C ASP A 129 16.56 -37.78 12.45
N PRO A 130 15.67 -37.79 13.47
CA PRO A 130 16.00 -37.31 14.81
C PRO A 130 17.06 -38.18 15.50
N TRP A 131 18.18 -37.55 15.88
CA TRP A 131 19.19 -38.13 16.77
C TRP A 131 18.99 -37.65 18.22
N SER A 132 19.70 -38.27 19.18
CA SER A 132 19.75 -37.86 20.60
C SER A 132 21.19 -37.64 21.06
N GLY A 133 21.37 -36.97 22.20
CA GLY A 133 22.68 -36.60 22.74
C GLY A 133 23.11 -35.20 22.32
N GLU A 134 24.38 -34.86 22.57
CA GLU A 134 24.92 -33.53 22.30
C GLU A 134 25.88 -33.55 21.09
N ARG A 135 25.65 -32.64 20.14
CA ARG A 135 26.51 -32.39 18.99
C ARG A 135 27.04 -30.96 19.03
N CYS A 136 28.28 -30.77 18.58
CA CYS A 136 28.87 -29.45 18.40
C CYS A 136 29.23 -29.26 16.92
N LEU A 137 28.76 -28.17 16.33
CA LEU A 137 29.00 -27.76 14.95
C LEU A 137 29.92 -26.54 14.91
N GLU A 138 31.07 -26.69 14.26
CA GLU A 138 32.07 -25.63 14.06
C GLU A 138 32.41 -25.56 12.57
N GLY A 139 32.72 -24.37 12.04
CA GLY A 139 33.19 -24.29 10.66
C GLY A 139 34.64 -24.77 10.49
N PRO A 140 35.13 -24.78 9.24
CA PRO A 140 36.43 -25.37 8.92
C PRO A 140 37.63 -24.54 9.42
N GLU A 141 37.41 -23.25 9.68
CA GLU A 141 38.46 -22.26 9.95
C GLU A 141 38.19 -21.50 11.25
N ALA A 142 39.27 -21.10 11.93
CA ALA A 142 39.20 -20.18 13.05
C ALA A 142 40.11 -18.98 12.78
N PHE A 143 39.62 -17.79 13.06
CA PHE A 143 40.34 -16.56 12.78
C PHE A 143 40.12 -15.51 13.87
N ASP A 144 41.13 -14.69 14.09
CA ASP A 144 41.04 -13.49 14.93
C ASP A 144 40.59 -12.27 14.11
N ALA A 145 40.47 -11.12 14.79
CA ALA A 145 40.04 -9.88 14.16
C ALA A 145 40.94 -9.42 13.01
N GLY A 146 42.26 -9.60 13.14
CA GLY A 146 43.22 -9.20 12.12
C GLY A 146 43.14 -10.08 10.89
N GLN A 147 43.01 -11.38 11.09
CA GLN A 147 42.82 -12.35 10.01
C GLN A 147 41.49 -12.12 9.27
N MET A 148 40.40 -11.84 10.00
CA MET A 148 39.11 -11.49 9.40
C MET A 148 39.20 -10.20 8.58
N ALA A 149 39.74 -9.11 9.14
CA ALA A 149 39.86 -7.85 8.40
C ALA A 149 40.76 -7.97 7.15
N ALA A 150 41.83 -8.77 7.21
CA ALA A 150 42.66 -9.05 6.04
C ALA A 150 41.88 -9.84 4.97
N ALA A 151 41.09 -10.83 5.36
CA ALA A 151 40.23 -11.59 4.45
C ALA A 151 39.17 -10.70 3.79
N ILE A 152 38.47 -9.86 4.57
CA ILE A 152 37.51 -8.89 4.04
C ILE A 152 38.20 -7.91 3.08
N SER A 153 39.37 -7.39 3.46
CA SER A 153 40.11 -6.44 2.62
C SER A 153 40.53 -7.06 1.28
N SER A 154 40.99 -8.31 1.29
CA SER A 154 41.33 -9.02 0.07
C SER A 154 40.10 -9.30 -0.79
N ALA A 155 38.96 -9.64 -0.18
CA ALA A 155 37.71 -9.85 -0.92
C ALA A 155 37.23 -8.53 -1.56
N LEU A 156 37.28 -7.41 -0.83
CA LEU A 156 36.92 -6.09 -1.35
C LEU A 156 37.81 -5.69 -2.52
N GLN A 157 39.13 -5.87 -2.38
CA GLN A 157 40.11 -5.54 -3.43
C GLN A 157 39.86 -6.34 -4.71
N ASN A 158 39.51 -7.62 -4.58
CA ASN A 158 39.18 -8.47 -5.71
C ASN A 158 37.86 -8.03 -6.37
N ALA A 159 36.84 -7.71 -5.56
CA ALA A 159 35.53 -7.31 -6.07
C ALA A 159 35.56 -5.97 -6.83
N ILE A 160 36.35 -4.98 -6.37
CA ILE A 160 36.47 -3.68 -7.05
C ILE A 160 37.57 -3.63 -8.13
N SER A 161 38.25 -4.75 -8.40
CA SER A 161 39.41 -4.79 -9.31
C SER A 161 39.07 -4.46 -10.78
N SER A 162 37.82 -4.66 -11.20
CA SER A 162 37.35 -4.34 -12.54
C SER A 162 35.85 -4.04 -12.53
N ALA A 163 35.40 -3.09 -13.34
CA ALA A 163 33.97 -2.77 -13.47
C ALA A 163 33.14 -3.96 -13.99
N ALA A 164 33.68 -4.71 -14.96
CA ALA A 164 33.00 -5.89 -15.50
C ALA A 164 32.86 -7.01 -14.46
N GLY A 165 33.90 -7.28 -13.66
CA GLY A 165 33.85 -8.28 -12.60
C GLY A 165 32.89 -7.87 -11.47
N PHE A 166 32.89 -6.58 -11.09
CA PHE A 166 31.95 -6.04 -10.12
C PHE A 166 30.50 -6.15 -10.61
N ALA A 167 30.23 -5.79 -11.87
CA ALA A 167 28.89 -5.87 -12.45
C ALA A 167 28.37 -7.32 -12.51
N ALA A 168 29.22 -8.28 -12.87
CA ALA A 168 28.86 -9.69 -12.85
C ALA A 168 28.53 -10.20 -11.44
N LEU A 169 29.34 -9.85 -10.44
CA LEU A 169 29.07 -10.20 -9.04
C LEU A 169 27.78 -9.56 -8.52
N LYS A 170 27.52 -8.28 -8.84
CA LYS A 170 26.25 -7.62 -8.49
C LYS A 170 25.07 -8.32 -9.16
N PHE A 171 25.17 -8.65 -10.45
CA PHE A 171 24.12 -9.39 -11.15
C PHE A 171 23.80 -10.73 -10.49
N GLU A 172 24.83 -11.54 -10.19
CA GLU A 172 24.67 -12.83 -9.49
C GLU A 172 24.00 -12.70 -8.11
N THR A 173 24.17 -11.57 -7.42
CA THR A 173 23.48 -11.33 -6.13
C THR A 173 22.05 -10.82 -6.28
N CYS A 174 21.73 -10.23 -7.42
CA CYS A 174 20.36 -9.79 -7.73
C CYS A 174 19.50 -10.97 -8.17
N ASP A 175 20.08 -11.91 -8.91
CA ASP A 175 19.46 -13.13 -9.46
C ASP A 175 19.27 -14.16 -8.34
N ARG A 176 18.08 -14.19 -7.73
CA ARG A 176 17.79 -14.97 -6.54
C ARG A 176 17.34 -16.38 -6.85
N ASP A 177 16.70 -16.59 -8.00
CA ASP A 177 16.26 -17.91 -8.43
C ASP A 177 17.28 -18.62 -9.33
N GLY A 178 18.32 -17.90 -9.78
CA GLY A 178 19.45 -18.43 -10.54
C GLY A 178 19.13 -18.70 -12.00
N ASP A 179 18.10 -18.07 -12.55
CA ASP A 179 17.64 -18.28 -13.92
C ASP A 179 18.42 -17.45 -14.96
N GLN A 180 19.35 -16.60 -14.50
CA GLN A 180 20.18 -15.68 -15.30
C GLN A 180 19.40 -14.52 -15.95
N LEU A 181 18.22 -14.19 -15.44
CA LEU A 181 17.39 -13.07 -15.88
C LEU A 181 16.84 -12.32 -14.69
N LEU A 182 17.14 -11.02 -14.58
CA LEU A 182 16.57 -10.22 -13.49
C LEU A 182 15.16 -9.79 -13.82
N ASP A 183 14.19 -10.26 -13.04
CA ASP A 183 12.80 -9.83 -13.16
C ASP A 183 12.54 -8.45 -12.49
N VAL A 184 11.31 -7.95 -12.63
CA VAL A 184 10.90 -6.65 -12.08
C VAL A 184 11.00 -6.62 -10.55
N GLU A 185 10.72 -7.72 -9.88
CA GLU A 185 10.71 -7.80 -8.42
C GLU A 185 12.14 -7.91 -7.87
N GLU A 186 13.01 -8.70 -8.50
CA GLU A 186 14.42 -8.80 -8.16
C GLU A 186 15.16 -7.48 -8.30
N LEU A 187 14.95 -6.77 -9.42
CA LEU A 187 15.47 -5.42 -9.62
C LEU A 187 14.93 -4.45 -8.59
N ARG A 188 13.62 -4.48 -8.33
CA ARG A 188 12.97 -3.58 -7.38
C ARG A 188 13.54 -3.76 -5.98
N VAL A 189 13.63 -4.99 -5.48
CA VAL A 189 14.13 -5.27 -4.14
C VAL A 189 15.60 -4.86 -4.02
N THR A 190 16.42 -5.15 -5.04
CA THR A 190 17.83 -4.78 -5.06
C THR A 190 18.02 -3.27 -4.98
N LEU A 191 17.34 -2.51 -5.85
CA LEU A 191 17.50 -1.06 -5.93
C LEU A 191 17.00 -0.38 -4.64
N LEU A 192 15.93 -0.89 -4.03
CA LEU A 192 15.45 -0.37 -2.75
C LEU A 192 16.43 -0.64 -1.60
N HIS A 193 17.05 -1.83 -1.56
CA HIS A 193 18.12 -2.14 -0.59
C HIS A 193 19.36 -1.28 -0.78
N ALA A 194 19.68 -0.92 -2.03
CA ALA A 194 20.73 0.03 -2.41
C ALA A 194 20.48 1.45 -1.86
N GLY A 195 19.27 1.73 -1.37
CA GLY A 195 18.86 3.03 -0.87
C GLY A 195 18.35 3.96 -1.97
N VAL A 196 18.08 3.43 -3.17
CA VAL A 196 17.40 4.14 -4.26
C VAL A 196 15.94 4.35 -3.85
N SER A 197 15.38 5.53 -4.12
CA SER A 197 13.98 5.79 -3.78
C SER A 197 13.04 4.98 -4.69
N ALA A 198 11.85 4.63 -4.18
CA ALA A 198 10.87 3.86 -4.96
C ALA A 198 10.46 4.56 -6.27
N SER A 199 10.45 5.89 -6.28
CA SER A 199 10.15 6.69 -7.48
C SER A 199 11.22 6.52 -8.56
N GLU A 200 12.48 6.44 -8.17
CA GLU A 200 13.60 6.20 -9.08
C GLU A 200 13.62 4.74 -9.56
N VAL A 201 13.32 3.78 -8.68
CA VAL A 201 13.16 2.37 -9.07
C VAL A 201 12.09 2.23 -10.15
N ASN A 202 10.92 2.82 -9.94
CA ASN A 202 9.86 2.82 -10.95
C ASN A 202 10.29 3.50 -12.25
N TRP A 203 11.12 4.54 -12.18
CA TRP A 203 11.64 5.17 -13.38
C TRP A 203 12.62 4.27 -14.14
N VAL A 204 13.59 3.65 -13.45
CA VAL A 204 14.48 2.64 -14.04
C VAL A 204 13.67 1.54 -14.72
N LEU A 205 12.65 1.01 -14.03
CA LEU A 205 11.76 -0.01 -14.60
C LEU A 205 10.97 0.49 -15.82
N ASN A 206 10.52 1.76 -15.82
CA ASN A 206 9.83 2.35 -16.96
C ASN A 206 10.75 2.56 -18.17
N GLU A 207 11.99 3.00 -17.96
CA GLU A 207 12.99 3.18 -19.04
C GLU A 207 13.41 1.84 -19.66
N LEU A 208 13.50 0.79 -18.84
CA LEU A 208 13.74 -0.58 -19.33
C LEU A 208 12.55 -1.11 -20.15
N GLY A 209 11.34 -0.61 -19.91
CA GLY A 209 10.12 -1.03 -20.61
C GLY A 209 9.58 -2.39 -20.13
N LYS A 210 8.59 -2.94 -20.86
CA LYS A 210 8.05 -4.29 -20.61
C LYS A 210 9.00 -5.35 -21.17
N LEU A 211 10.12 -5.57 -20.50
CA LEU A 211 11.00 -6.71 -20.78
C LEU A 211 10.60 -7.87 -19.87
N ASP A 212 10.61 -9.09 -20.39
CA ASP A 212 10.39 -10.34 -19.63
C ASP A 212 11.61 -10.70 -18.73
N GLY A 213 12.35 -9.69 -18.28
CA GLY A 213 13.64 -9.79 -17.57
C GLY A 213 14.80 -9.12 -18.30
N ILE A 214 15.89 -8.81 -17.59
CA ILE A 214 17.14 -8.31 -18.19
C ILE A 214 18.33 -9.24 -17.90
N ASP A 215 19.19 -9.41 -18.90
CA ASP A 215 20.41 -10.22 -18.75
C ASP A 215 21.60 -9.43 -18.17
N ALA A 216 22.69 -10.13 -17.86
CA ALA A 216 23.90 -9.54 -17.27
C ALA A 216 24.58 -8.48 -18.15
N VAL A 217 24.43 -8.57 -19.48
CA VAL A 217 25.01 -7.59 -20.42
C VAL A 217 24.19 -6.30 -20.38
N GLN A 218 22.86 -6.43 -20.44
CA GLN A 218 21.92 -5.31 -20.35
C GLN A 218 22.01 -4.59 -19.01
N PHE A 219 22.22 -5.33 -17.91
CA PHE A 219 22.31 -4.79 -16.55
C PHE A 219 23.35 -3.66 -16.40
N SER A 220 24.48 -3.74 -17.09
CA SER A 220 25.58 -2.76 -17.00
C SER A 220 25.87 -2.00 -18.31
N GLN A 221 24.99 -2.13 -19.31
CA GLN A 221 25.21 -1.60 -20.64
C GLN A 221 25.40 -0.07 -20.63
N GLY A 222 26.53 0.39 -21.19
CA GLY A 222 26.86 1.82 -21.28
C GLY A 222 27.36 2.46 -19.99
N LEU A 223 27.47 1.71 -18.89
CA LEU A 223 27.83 2.23 -17.56
C LEU A 223 29.31 2.03 -17.18
N GLY A 224 30.11 1.40 -18.05
CA GLY A 224 31.49 1.01 -17.74
C GLY A 224 32.36 2.14 -17.17
N HIS A 225 32.40 3.29 -17.83
CA HIS A 225 33.19 4.45 -17.37
C HIS A 225 32.69 4.98 -16.01
N ALA A 226 31.37 5.11 -15.84
CA ALA A 226 30.78 5.57 -14.58
C ALA A 226 31.06 4.60 -13.42
N LEU A 227 31.07 3.29 -13.69
CA LEU A 227 31.44 2.26 -12.73
C LEU A 227 32.91 2.31 -12.36
N GLU A 228 33.80 2.47 -13.34
CA GLU A 228 35.23 2.61 -13.08
C GLU A 228 35.53 3.80 -12.16
N GLU A 229 34.93 4.97 -12.41
CA GLU A 229 35.07 6.12 -11.53
C GLU A 229 34.51 5.86 -10.13
N ALA A 230 33.31 5.27 -10.02
CA ALA A 230 32.67 5.01 -8.74
C ALA A 230 33.46 4.00 -7.89
N LEU A 231 34.04 2.98 -8.52
CA LEU A 231 34.86 1.95 -7.87
C LEU A 231 36.25 2.49 -7.48
N ALA A 232 36.84 3.36 -8.29
CA ALA A 232 38.13 3.99 -7.98
C ALA A 232 38.10 4.86 -6.71
N GLU A 233 36.91 5.35 -6.32
CA GLU A 233 36.70 6.10 -5.09
C GLU A 233 36.57 5.21 -3.83
N GLN A 234 36.44 3.89 -4.01
CA GLN A 234 36.22 2.97 -2.90
C GLN A 234 37.53 2.53 -2.24
N GLN A 235 37.55 2.57 -0.92
CA GLN A 235 38.64 1.98 -0.13
C GLN A 235 38.40 0.48 0.04
N ALA A 236 39.41 -0.35 -0.22
CA ALA A 236 39.31 -1.80 0.02
C ALA A 236 39.86 -2.24 1.38
N SER A 237 40.65 -1.41 2.07
CA SER A 237 41.29 -1.78 3.33
C SER A 237 40.36 -1.58 4.53
N VAL A 238 40.16 -2.63 5.30
CA VAL A 238 39.39 -2.64 6.55
C VAL A 238 40.32 -2.52 7.75
N GLN A 239 39.99 -1.61 8.67
CA GLN A 239 40.69 -1.44 9.93
C GLN A 239 39.95 -2.13 11.07
N VAL A 240 40.70 -2.79 11.94
CA VAL A 240 40.15 -3.44 13.13
C VAL A 240 40.12 -2.46 14.29
N VAL A 241 38.98 -2.37 14.96
CA VAL A 241 38.84 -1.70 16.26
C VAL A 241 38.60 -2.76 17.33
N GLN A 242 39.65 -3.11 18.06
CA GLN A 242 39.54 -4.02 19.20
C GLN A 242 38.91 -3.30 20.39
N LEU A 243 37.79 -3.84 20.90
CA LEU A 243 37.07 -3.25 22.02
C LEU A 243 37.53 -3.85 23.35
N GLU A 244 37.83 -2.99 24.32
CA GLU A 244 38.07 -3.41 25.71
C GLU A 244 36.76 -3.87 26.36
N CYS A 245 36.84 -4.75 27.36
CA CYS A 245 35.67 -5.48 27.91
C CYS A 245 34.42 -4.61 28.18
N PRO A 246 34.50 -3.42 28.82
CA PRO A 246 33.31 -2.58 29.02
C PRO A 246 32.69 -2.07 27.71
N ALA A 247 33.52 -1.69 26.73
CA ALA A 247 33.05 -1.23 25.42
C ALA A 247 32.53 -2.37 24.56
N ALA A 248 33.16 -3.55 24.66
CA ALA A 248 32.72 -4.75 23.96
C ALA A 248 31.37 -5.25 24.48
N VAL A 249 31.16 -5.25 25.80
CA VAL A 249 29.85 -5.54 26.40
C VAL A 249 28.82 -4.52 25.93
N SER A 250 29.13 -3.22 25.96
CA SER A 250 28.21 -2.18 25.48
C SER A 250 27.85 -2.35 24.00
N GLU A 251 28.81 -2.73 23.16
CA GLU A 251 28.58 -2.98 21.74
C GLU A 251 27.67 -4.19 21.52
N LEU A 252 27.93 -5.31 22.20
CA LEU A 252 27.09 -6.51 22.12
C LEU A 252 25.66 -6.22 22.63
N LEU A 253 25.50 -5.42 23.69
CA LEU A 253 24.21 -4.95 24.16
C LEU A 253 23.46 -4.13 23.10
N LEU A 254 24.15 -3.23 22.38
CA LEU A 254 23.55 -2.47 21.27
C LEU A 254 23.09 -3.41 20.14
N GLN A 255 23.85 -4.49 19.90
CA GLN A 255 23.51 -5.56 18.96
C GLN A 255 22.41 -6.51 19.46
N GLY A 256 21.87 -6.27 20.66
CA GLY A 256 20.73 -7.02 21.22
C GLY A 256 21.13 -8.21 22.08
N TRP A 257 22.42 -8.40 22.39
CA TRP A 257 22.86 -9.42 23.34
C TRP A 257 22.41 -9.04 24.76
N ARG A 258 22.28 -10.05 25.63
CA ARG A 258 22.08 -9.80 27.06
C ARG A 258 23.38 -9.49 27.77
N GLU A 259 23.27 -8.71 28.83
CA GLU A 259 24.40 -8.35 29.68
C GLU A 259 25.09 -9.60 30.23
N GLU A 260 24.35 -10.60 30.72
CA GLU A 260 24.97 -11.83 31.25
C GLU A 260 25.70 -12.64 30.17
N ALA A 261 25.15 -12.70 28.94
CA ALA A 261 25.76 -13.42 27.82
C ALA A 261 27.00 -12.69 27.28
N ALA A 262 26.94 -11.37 27.16
CA ALA A 262 28.06 -10.52 26.75
C ALA A 262 29.20 -10.57 27.78
N ILE A 263 28.87 -10.54 29.08
CA ILE A 263 29.86 -10.71 30.15
C ILE A 263 30.44 -12.13 30.13
N ALA A 264 29.59 -13.16 30.00
CA ALA A 264 30.02 -14.55 29.96
C ALA A 264 30.97 -14.83 28.79
N LEU A 265 30.77 -14.22 27.63
CA LEU A 265 31.69 -14.30 26.49
C LEU A 265 33.11 -13.85 26.85
N HIS A 266 33.25 -12.77 27.61
CA HIS A 266 34.56 -12.25 28.03
C HIS A 266 35.15 -12.97 29.25
N GLN A 267 34.32 -13.64 30.05
CA GLN A 267 34.75 -14.41 31.22
C GLN A 267 35.07 -15.87 30.89
N ALA A 268 34.42 -16.45 29.87
CA ALA A 268 34.69 -17.79 29.38
C ALA A 268 35.97 -17.81 28.54
N SER A 269 36.77 -18.88 28.65
CA SER A 269 37.82 -19.13 27.67
C SER A 269 37.18 -19.65 26.38
N PRO A 270 37.33 -18.97 25.23
CA PRO A 270 36.91 -19.56 23.97
C PRO A 270 37.74 -20.81 23.71
N PRO A 271 37.12 -21.91 23.26
CA PRO A 271 37.87 -23.10 22.93
C PRO A 271 38.76 -22.78 21.74
N THR A 272 40.06 -22.61 21.99
CA THR A 272 41.09 -22.69 20.94
C THR A 272 40.99 -24.09 20.36
N THR A 273 40.22 -24.26 19.29
CA THR A 273 39.99 -25.55 18.62
C THR A 273 39.70 -26.67 19.62
N THR A 274 38.56 -26.59 20.33
CA THR A 274 38.12 -27.45 21.45
C THR A 274 38.94 -28.75 21.62
N PRO A 275 40.02 -28.84 22.40
CA PRO A 275 40.60 -30.13 22.74
C PRO A 275 40.30 -30.32 24.22
N ASP A 276 39.02 -30.56 24.55
CA ASP A 276 38.51 -31.09 25.83
C ASP A 276 36.96 -31.04 25.85
N ALA A 277 36.30 -31.67 24.87
CA ALA A 277 34.86 -31.95 25.04
C ALA A 277 34.72 -33.16 25.97
N PRO A 278 33.81 -33.15 26.96
CA PRO A 278 33.58 -34.30 27.82
C PRO A 278 33.25 -35.54 26.97
N SER A 279 33.73 -36.71 27.40
CA SER A 279 33.52 -37.98 26.70
C SER A 279 32.03 -38.22 26.40
N GLY A 280 31.62 -38.14 25.12
CA GLY A 280 30.24 -38.34 24.68
C GLY A 280 29.67 -37.34 23.66
N VAL A 281 30.35 -36.22 23.37
CA VAL A 281 29.88 -35.21 22.40
C VAL A 281 30.39 -35.50 20.98
N ILE A 282 29.48 -35.56 19.99
CA ILE A 282 29.83 -35.74 18.56
C ILE A 282 30.18 -34.39 17.94
N ARG A 283 31.25 -34.34 17.14
CA ARG A 283 31.68 -33.11 16.47
C ARG A 283 31.41 -33.17 14.98
N CYS A 284 30.83 -32.10 14.47
CA CYS A 284 30.58 -31.89 13.06
C CYS A 284 31.42 -30.68 12.61
N LYS A 285 32.15 -30.83 11.51
CA LYS A 285 32.83 -29.71 10.87
C LYS A 285 32.05 -29.27 9.65
N GLY A 286 31.82 -27.98 9.58
CA GLY A 286 31.45 -27.28 8.36
C GLY A 286 32.52 -27.41 7.27
N SER A 287 32.14 -26.99 6.09
CA SER A 287 32.83 -27.10 4.81
C SER A 287 32.95 -25.73 4.09
N THR A 288 32.10 -24.76 4.41
CA THR A 288 32.20 -23.41 3.84
C THR A 288 33.42 -22.67 4.40
N ALA A 289 34.41 -22.42 3.54
CA ALA A 289 35.57 -21.59 3.86
C ALA A 289 35.19 -20.10 3.92
N LEU A 290 35.88 -19.30 4.74
CA LEU A 290 35.60 -17.88 4.91
C LEU A 290 35.65 -17.12 3.57
N ALA A 291 36.63 -17.45 2.71
CA ALA A 291 36.78 -16.82 1.40
C ALA A 291 35.56 -17.03 0.49
N THR A 292 34.92 -18.19 0.57
CA THR A 292 33.71 -18.51 -0.21
C THR A 292 32.53 -17.67 0.28
N TRP A 293 32.32 -17.59 1.59
CA TRP A 293 31.26 -16.78 2.18
C TRP A 293 31.45 -15.28 1.92
N LEU A 294 32.68 -14.79 2.04
CA LEU A 294 33.00 -13.39 1.75
C LEU A 294 32.75 -13.02 0.29
N ARG A 295 32.97 -13.94 -0.66
CA ARG A 295 32.75 -13.68 -2.07
C ARG A 295 31.30 -13.31 -2.37
N SER A 296 30.33 -13.95 -1.73
CA SER A 296 28.90 -13.66 -1.89
C SER A 296 28.43 -12.45 -1.07
N ARG A 297 29.20 -12.01 -0.06
CA ARG A 297 28.78 -10.95 0.87
C ARG A 297 29.45 -9.60 0.62
N VAL A 298 30.68 -9.60 0.12
CA VAL A 298 31.51 -8.40 0.01
C VAL A 298 30.91 -7.33 -0.91
N ILE A 299 30.08 -7.75 -1.86
CA ILE A 299 29.40 -6.86 -2.80
C ILE A 299 28.42 -5.93 -2.09
N ASP A 300 27.81 -6.37 -1.00
CA ASP A 300 26.88 -5.58 -0.18
C ASP A 300 27.60 -4.48 0.60
N TRP A 301 28.90 -4.65 0.87
CA TRP A 301 29.72 -3.67 1.58
C TRP A 301 30.37 -2.65 0.64
N ILE A 302 30.21 -2.80 -0.67
CA ILE A 302 30.68 -1.81 -1.64
C ILE A 302 29.50 -0.87 -1.91
N PRO A 303 29.56 0.39 -1.46
CA PRO A 303 28.44 1.35 -1.56
C PRO A 303 28.32 1.92 -2.98
N VAL A 304 28.29 1.05 -3.99
CA VAL A 304 28.16 1.36 -5.42
C VAL A 304 27.06 0.47 -5.99
N GLU A 305 26.11 1.11 -6.67
CA GLU A 305 24.88 0.49 -7.13
C GLU A 305 24.67 0.81 -8.61
N ILE A 306 24.31 -0.23 -9.37
CA ILE A 306 24.07 -0.15 -10.80
C ILE A 306 22.58 0.14 -11.01
N LEU A 307 22.27 1.22 -11.72
CA LEU A 307 20.92 1.60 -12.12
C LEU A 307 20.81 1.38 -13.64
N PRO A 308 20.32 0.22 -14.11
CA PRO A 308 20.28 -0.09 -15.55
C PRO A 308 19.59 1.02 -16.35
N ALA A 309 20.11 1.35 -17.54
CA ALA A 309 19.73 2.48 -18.40
C ALA A 309 19.95 3.90 -17.82
N LEU A 310 20.00 4.04 -16.49
CA LEU A 310 20.07 5.30 -15.80
C LEU A 310 21.50 5.75 -15.48
N GLY A 311 22.27 4.94 -14.77
CA GLY A 311 23.55 5.40 -14.23
C GLY A 311 24.13 4.54 -13.12
N VAL A 312 25.06 5.12 -12.37
CA VAL A 312 25.73 4.52 -11.22
C VAL A 312 25.55 5.42 -10.00
N LEU A 313 25.02 4.86 -8.93
CA LEU A 313 24.90 5.52 -7.63
C LEU A 313 26.04 5.06 -6.74
N SER A 314 26.74 6.00 -6.11
CA SER A 314 27.72 5.71 -5.07
C SER A 314 27.44 6.53 -3.83
N ARG A 315 27.66 5.97 -2.63
CA ARG A 315 27.46 6.67 -1.35
C ARG A 315 28.70 6.59 -0.46
N ARG A 316 28.92 7.63 0.34
CA ARG A 316 30.00 7.68 1.33
C ARG A 316 29.58 8.42 2.58
N ALA A 317 30.17 8.08 3.72
CA ALA A 317 30.05 8.88 4.93
C ALA A 317 30.80 10.21 4.77
N GLY A 318 30.26 11.25 5.38
CA GLY A 318 30.83 12.59 5.35
C GLY A 318 30.22 13.48 6.41
N ARG A 319 30.44 14.79 6.25
CA ARG A 319 29.82 15.82 7.09
C ARG A 319 29.30 16.94 6.22
N THR A 320 28.10 17.39 6.53
CA THR A 320 27.45 18.55 5.89
C THR A 320 27.07 19.51 7.01
N GLU A 321 27.50 20.77 6.89
CA GLU A 321 27.27 21.81 7.92
C GLU A 321 27.72 21.40 9.34
N GLY A 322 28.75 20.55 9.45
CA GLY A 322 29.28 20.06 10.73
C GLY A 322 28.55 18.83 11.29
N HIS A 323 27.41 18.43 10.72
CA HIS A 323 26.65 17.26 11.10
C HIS A 323 27.07 16.02 10.29
N PRO A 324 27.03 14.80 10.88
CA PRO A 324 27.21 13.56 10.13
C PRO A 324 26.22 13.46 8.97
N ALA A 325 26.72 13.09 7.79
CA ALA A 325 25.94 13.06 6.56
C ALA A 325 26.33 11.89 5.66
N LEU A 326 25.39 11.46 4.84
CA LEU A 326 25.62 10.60 3.68
C LEU A 326 25.72 11.47 2.44
N LEU A 327 26.79 11.24 1.68
CA LEU A 327 27.07 11.95 0.44
C LEU A 327 26.88 10.96 -0.71
N PHE A 328 25.89 11.23 -1.54
CA PHE A 328 25.54 10.44 -2.72
C PHE A 328 26.08 11.12 -3.96
N THR A 329 26.64 10.31 -4.87
CA THR A 329 27.10 10.75 -6.19
C THR A 329 26.41 9.89 -7.23
N TYR A 330 25.54 10.51 -8.01
CA TYR A 330 24.86 9.92 -9.15
C TYR A 330 25.64 10.26 -10.41
N ARG A 331 26.15 9.24 -11.10
CA ARG A 331 26.79 9.36 -12.42
C ARG A 331 25.81 8.83 -13.46
N LEU A 332 25.15 9.75 -14.16
CA LEU A 332 24.13 9.40 -15.15
C LEU A 332 24.77 8.91 -16.45
N SER A 333 24.03 8.08 -17.20
CA SER A 333 24.45 7.53 -18.50
C SER A 333 24.73 8.60 -19.55
N ASN A 334 24.15 9.80 -19.38
CA ASN A 334 24.42 10.97 -20.22
C ASN A 334 25.69 11.76 -19.85
N GLY A 335 26.45 11.30 -18.83
CA GLY A 335 27.70 11.92 -18.37
C GLY A 335 27.53 13.02 -17.32
N GLN A 336 26.30 13.42 -16.98
CA GLN A 336 26.07 14.38 -15.90
C GLN A 336 26.29 13.73 -14.53
N VAL A 337 26.78 14.52 -13.58
CA VAL A 337 27.04 14.06 -12.22
C VAL A 337 26.29 14.91 -11.21
N ALA A 338 25.37 14.28 -10.49
CA ALA A 338 24.60 14.89 -9.41
C ALA A 338 25.21 14.54 -8.05
N LEU A 339 25.27 15.54 -7.17
CA LEU A 339 25.77 15.45 -5.81
C LEU A 339 24.61 15.68 -4.85
N ILE A 340 24.38 14.74 -3.95
CA ILE A 340 23.35 14.83 -2.93
C ILE A 340 24.00 14.68 -1.57
N GLU A 341 23.82 15.67 -0.71
CA GLU A 341 24.32 15.66 0.65
C GLU A 341 23.13 15.59 1.59
N ARG A 342 23.09 14.59 2.47
CA ARG A 342 21.96 14.39 3.40
C ARG A 342 22.50 14.14 4.80
N THR A 343 22.08 14.93 5.78
CA THR A 343 22.37 14.58 7.18
C THR A 343 21.64 13.31 7.57
N ILE A 344 22.21 12.53 8.50
CA ILE A 344 21.65 11.23 8.92
C ILE A 344 20.23 11.37 9.51
N ASP A 345 19.89 12.54 10.08
CA ASP A 345 18.57 12.87 10.59
C ASP A 345 17.57 13.37 9.52
N PHE A 346 18.00 13.42 8.25
CA PHE A 346 17.26 13.96 7.11
C PHE A 346 16.77 15.41 7.29
N ARG A 347 17.39 16.17 8.21
CA ARG A 347 17.03 17.58 8.45
C ARG A 347 17.76 18.55 7.56
N HIS A 348 18.87 18.18 6.96
CA HIS A 348 19.56 19.02 5.99
C HIS A 348 19.81 18.21 4.73
N VAL A 349 19.32 18.72 3.60
CA VAL A 349 19.59 18.13 2.30
C VAL A 349 20.05 19.20 1.32
N ALA A 350 21.14 18.93 0.61
CA ALA A 350 21.61 19.74 -0.50
C ALA A 350 21.72 18.88 -1.75
N LEU A 351 21.14 19.35 -2.86
CA LEU A 351 21.17 18.69 -4.16
C LEU A 351 21.71 19.68 -5.19
N ARG A 352 22.70 19.26 -5.98
CA ARG A 352 23.30 20.09 -7.03
C ARG A 352 24.00 19.26 -8.10
N TRP A 353 24.18 19.82 -9.28
CA TRP A 353 25.07 19.26 -10.30
C TRP A 353 26.53 19.57 -9.95
N ARG A 354 27.44 18.61 -10.14
CA ARG A 354 28.89 18.78 -9.90
C ARG A 354 29.46 19.92 -10.76
N ASP A 355 29.17 19.85 -12.04
CA ASP A 355 29.57 20.82 -13.07
C ASP A 355 28.34 21.64 -13.52
N GLY A 356 27.51 22.02 -12.54
CA GLY A 356 26.25 22.72 -12.77
C GLY A 356 26.42 24.14 -13.28
N PRO A 357 25.38 24.71 -13.91
CA PRO A 357 25.41 26.09 -14.36
C PRO A 357 25.55 27.06 -13.19
N ASP A 358 26.40 28.07 -13.34
CA ASP A 358 26.49 29.18 -12.40
C ASP A 358 25.30 30.14 -12.60
N GLY A 359 24.50 30.36 -11.56
CA GLY A 359 23.36 31.28 -11.56
C GLY A 359 21.99 30.58 -11.44
N GLY A 360 20.93 31.25 -11.90
CA GLY A 360 19.54 30.82 -11.74
C GLY A 360 18.76 31.65 -10.73
N GLU A 361 17.43 31.55 -10.79
CA GLU A 361 16.53 32.18 -9.82
C GLU A 361 16.42 31.30 -8.58
N GLU A 362 16.82 31.80 -7.42
CA GLU A 362 16.58 31.13 -6.15
C GLU A 362 15.22 31.51 -5.57
N ILE A 363 14.41 30.50 -5.30
CA ILE A 363 13.07 30.61 -4.73
C ILE A 363 13.09 29.90 -3.38
N THR A 364 12.83 30.66 -2.30
CA THR A 364 12.84 30.11 -0.94
C THR A 364 11.47 30.26 -0.29
N TRP A 365 10.99 29.16 0.27
CA TRP A 365 9.86 29.12 1.19
C TRP A 365 10.35 28.77 2.60
N SER A 366 9.76 29.37 3.63
CA SER A 366 10.10 29.09 5.02
C SER A 366 8.90 29.20 5.95
N GLN A 367 8.79 28.28 6.91
CA GLN A 367 7.80 28.31 7.98
C GLN A 367 8.41 27.73 9.27
N GLY A 368 8.62 28.56 10.28
CA GLY A 368 9.31 28.14 11.50
C GLY A 368 10.75 27.68 11.20
N ASP A 369 11.08 26.45 11.61
CA ASP A 369 12.39 25.83 11.35
C ASP A 369 12.50 25.17 9.96
N LEU A 370 11.41 25.10 9.20
CA LEU A 370 11.39 24.53 7.86
C LEU A 370 11.82 25.57 6.84
N VAL A 371 12.83 25.24 6.03
CA VAL A 371 13.30 26.07 4.91
C VAL A 371 13.45 25.20 3.68
N ARG A 372 12.89 25.64 2.56
CA ARG A 372 12.97 24.95 1.26
C ARG A 372 13.40 25.95 0.22
N SER A 373 14.54 25.73 -0.41
CA SER A 373 15.09 26.60 -1.45
C SER A 373 15.30 25.80 -2.73
N LEU A 374 14.77 26.30 -3.84
CA LEU A 374 14.95 25.76 -5.18
C LEU A 374 15.70 26.78 -6.03
N THR A 375 16.75 26.36 -6.71
CA THR A 375 17.40 27.17 -7.75
C THR A 375 16.92 26.68 -9.10
N LEU A 376 16.29 27.59 -9.86
CA LEU A 376 15.73 27.29 -11.18
C LEU A 376 16.53 27.98 -12.29
N MET A 377 16.81 27.24 -13.37
CA MET A 377 17.33 27.79 -14.62
C MET A 377 16.46 27.25 -15.76
N GLU A 378 15.92 28.15 -16.60
CA GLU A 378 14.98 27.76 -17.67
C GLU A 378 13.81 26.88 -17.16
N GLN A 379 13.28 27.22 -15.98
CA GLN A 379 12.24 26.48 -15.25
C GLN A 379 12.66 25.08 -14.76
N ARG A 380 13.89 24.62 -14.99
CA ARG A 380 14.40 23.33 -14.49
C ARG A 380 15.10 23.52 -13.15
N ILE A 381 14.97 22.53 -12.27
CA ILE A 381 15.69 22.53 -10.98
C ILE A 381 17.18 22.25 -11.24
N VAL A 382 18.05 23.15 -10.79
CA VAL A 382 19.51 23.01 -10.88
C VAL A 382 20.20 22.93 -9.52
N ALA A 383 19.50 23.30 -8.44
CA ALA A 383 19.89 23.00 -7.08
C ALA A 383 18.70 23.02 -6.12
N VAL A 384 18.81 22.29 -5.00
CA VAL A 384 17.85 22.30 -3.89
C VAL A 384 18.61 22.40 -2.57
N ARG A 385 18.09 23.21 -1.64
CA ARG A 385 18.51 23.21 -0.24
C ARG A 385 17.28 23.06 0.65
N LEU A 386 17.33 22.11 1.57
CA LEU A 386 16.25 21.76 2.47
C LEU A 386 16.77 21.81 3.90
N ARG A 387 16.01 22.47 4.77
CA ARG A 387 16.10 22.38 6.23
C ARG A 387 14.76 21.90 6.79
N GLY A 388 14.77 20.82 7.57
CA GLY A 388 13.59 20.11 8.07
C GLY A 388 13.06 19.04 7.11
N HIS A 389 12.03 18.31 7.52
CA HIS A 389 11.47 17.21 6.71
C HIS A 389 10.49 17.71 5.65
N TRP A 390 10.46 17.03 4.49
CA TRP A 390 9.58 17.36 3.38
C TRP A 390 9.06 16.11 2.69
N ALA A 391 7.76 15.83 2.83
CA ALA A 391 7.13 14.62 2.30
C ALA A 391 7.29 14.47 0.77
N GLU A 392 7.33 15.59 0.04
CA GLU A 392 7.44 15.60 -1.42
C GLU A 392 8.91 15.63 -1.92
N PHE A 393 9.91 15.54 -1.04
CA PHE A 393 11.31 15.70 -1.45
C PHE A 393 11.74 14.68 -2.53
N ASN A 394 11.28 13.43 -2.45
CA ASN A 394 11.55 12.41 -3.48
C ASN A 394 11.06 12.84 -4.88
N ARG A 395 9.94 13.57 -4.94
CA ARG A 395 9.42 14.11 -6.21
C ARG A 395 10.35 15.20 -6.74
N VAL A 396 10.85 16.05 -5.86
CA VAL A 396 11.77 17.15 -6.19
C VAL A 396 13.10 16.60 -6.71
N GLU A 397 13.64 15.60 -6.04
CA GLU A 397 14.83 14.87 -6.47
C GLU A 397 14.63 14.25 -7.86
N GLY A 398 13.51 13.57 -8.09
CA GLY A 398 13.18 13.01 -9.40
C GLY A 398 13.12 14.08 -10.51
N LEU A 399 12.46 15.20 -10.26
CA LEU A 399 12.39 16.34 -11.20
C LEU A 399 13.78 16.92 -11.50
N PHE A 400 14.64 17.00 -10.49
CA PHE A 400 16.03 17.43 -10.64
C PHE A 400 16.84 16.43 -11.49
N ILE A 401 16.83 15.14 -11.16
CA ILE A 401 17.64 14.12 -11.86
C ILE A 401 17.21 13.99 -13.32
N LYS A 402 15.90 14.04 -13.60
CA LYS A 402 15.36 14.01 -14.97
C LYS A 402 15.57 15.32 -15.73
N GLY A 403 15.83 16.41 -15.01
CA GLY A 403 15.95 17.75 -15.57
C GLY A 403 14.65 18.24 -16.23
N GLU A 404 13.48 17.83 -15.74
CA GLU A 404 12.19 18.25 -16.30
C GLU A 404 11.90 19.72 -15.93
N PRO A 405 11.31 20.51 -16.86
CA PRO A 405 10.91 21.88 -16.54
C PRO A 405 9.70 21.87 -15.59
N LEU A 406 9.74 22.70 -14.55
CA LEU A 406 8.63 22.94 -13.65
C LEU A 406 7.59 23.84 -14.32
N PRO A 407 6.32 23.42 -14.39
CA PRO A 407 5.24 24.31 -14.81
C PRO A 407 5.18 25.57 -13.93
N HIS A 408 4.88 26.71 -14.54
CA HIS A 408 4.92 28.00 -13.84
C HIS A 408 3.95 28.07 -12.65
N TRP A 409 2.79 27.41 -12.71
CA TRP A 409 1.85 27.34 -11.58
C TRP A 409 2.43 26.61 -10.37
N MET A 410 3.24 25.57 -10.60
CA MET A 410 3.86 24.79 -9.54
C MET A 410 4.91 25.61 -8.81
N VAL A 411 5.63 26.47 -9.55
CA VAL A 411 6.56 27.45 -8.98
C VAL A 411 5.82 28.46 -8.08
N VAL A 412 4.65 28.95 -8.51
CA VAL A 412 3.81 29.85 -7.70
C VAL A 412 3.26 29.13 -6.46
N LEU A 413 2.77 27.90 -6.61
CA LEU A 413 2.29 27.09 -5.49
C LEU A 413 3.39 26.86 -4.45
N PHE A 414 4.61 26.55 -4.89
CA PHE A 414 5.76 26.39 -4.01
C PHE A 414 6.10 27.69 -3.27
N ARG A 415 6.11 28.85 -3.95
CA ARG A 415 6.34 30.14 -3.30
C ARG A 415 5.34 30.40 -2.17
N ARG A 416 4.08 30.02 -2.37
CA ARG A 416 3.00 30.23 -1.39
C ARG A 416 3.04 29.23 -0.23
N SER A 417 3.21 27.95 -0.53
CA SER A 417 2.93 26.85 0.40
C SER A 417 4.14 26.00 0.77
N GLY A 418 5.26 26.14 0.04
CA GLY A 418 6.41 25.26 0.12
C GLY A 418 6.19 23.87 -0.45
N ARG A 419 5.03 23.61 -1.07
CA ARG A 419 4.59 22.31 -1.59
C ARG A 419 4.44 22.35 -3.10
N PHE A 420 4.43 21.17 -3.74
CA PHE A 420 4.03 21.01 -5.15
C PHE A 420 2.62 20.42 -5.30
N GLN A 421 1.98 20.04 -4.20
CA GLN A 421 0.59 19.59 -4.11
C GLN A 421 -0.11 20.21 -2.89
N LEU A 422 -1.40 20.46 -3.01
CA LEU A 422 -2.25 20.98 -1.94
C LEU A 422 -2.64 19.87 -0.98
N GLU A 423 -3.00 18.70 -1.53
CA GLU A 423 -3.39 17.53 -0.79
C GLU A 423 -2.38 16.38 -0.99
N GLN A 424 -2.07 15.71 0.11
CA GLN A 424 -1.27 14.49 0.10
C GLN A 424 -2.22 13.29 0.18
N GLU A 425 -2.07 12.31 -0.70
CA GLU A 425 -2.75 11.03 -0.59
C GLU A 425 -2.37 10.40 0.77
N GLN A 426 -3.35 10.19 1.64
CA GLN A 426 -3.12 9.60 2.95
C GLN A 426 -3.36 8.08 2.92
N PRO A 427 -2.57 7.30 3.66
CA PRO A 427 -2.87 5.89 3.91
C PRO A 427 -4.17 5.77 4.72
N ARG A 428 -5.07 4.86 4.34
CA ARG A 428 -6.37 4.65 4.99
C ARG A 428 -6.66 3.19 5.37
N GLY A 429 -5.87 2.24 4.88
CA GLY A 429 -5.97 0.83 5.23
C GLY A 429 -4.66 0.23 5.79
N PRO A 430 -4.73 -0.86 6.57
CA PRO A 430 -3.54 -1.52 7.12
C PRO A 430 -2.57 -2.04 6.05
N ALA A 431 -3.07 -2.30 4.83
CA ALA A 431 -2.25 -2.72 3.69
C ALA A 431 -1.53 -1.56 2.99
N ASP A 432 -1.94 -0.30 3.21
CA ASP A 432 -1.40 0.83 2.47
C ASP A 432 0.08 1.05 2.80
N PRO A 433 0.94 1.28 1.80
CA PRO A 433 2.36 1.46 2.02
C PRO A 433 2.64 2.85 2.61
N ILE A 434 3.36 2.87 3.75
CA ILE A 434 3.84 4.10 4.41
C ILE A 434 5.26 4.40 4.00
N CYS A 435 6.13 3.40 4.14
CA CYS A 435 7.47 3.47 3.60
C CYS A 435 7.57 2.52 2.42
N ARG A 436 7.40 3.04 1.21
CA ARG A 436 7.57 2.25 -0.01
C ARG A 436 8.99 1.70 -0.15
N CYS A 437 10.00 2.43 0.36
CA CYS A 437 11.39 2.00 0.25
C CYS A 437 11.73 0.79 1.14
N ALA A 438 11.09 0.67 2.30
CA ALA A 438 11.28 -0.45 3.21
C ALA A 438 10.10 -1.44 3.17
N HIS A 439 9.17 -1.29 2.23
CA HIS A 439 7.92 -2.06 2.11
C HIS A 439 7.11 -2.12 3.42
N VAL A 440 7.09 -1.01 4.16
CA VAL A 440 6.40 -0.95 5.45
C VAL A 440 4.99 -0.46 5.23
N SER A 441 4.01 -1.32 5.53
CA SER A 441 2.59 -0.99 5.50
C SER A 441 2.16 -0.21 6.74
N CYS A 442 0.98 0.41 6.64
CA CYS A 442 0.38 1.15 7.73
C CYS A 442 0.09 0.27 8.93
N GLY A 443 -0.46 -0.93 8.69
CA GLY A 443 -0.79 -1.91 9.71
C GLY A 443 0.43 -2.33 10.53
N ARG A 444 1.59 -2.47 9.88
CA ARG A 444 2.84 -2.83 10.58
C ARG A 444 3.31 -1.72 11.53
N LEU A 445 3.23 -0.46 11.12
CA LEU A 445 3.59 0.66 12.00
C LEU A 445 2.55 0.87 13.10
N ALA A 446 1.27 0.71 12.79
CA ALA A 446 0.16 0.69 13.74
C ALA A 446 0.40 -0.31 14.88
N GLU A 447 0.73 -1.56 14.53
CA GLU A 447 1.05 -2.62 15.48
C GLU A 447 2.20 -2.20 16.41
N LEU A 448 3.32 -1.74 15.86
CA LEU A 448 4.50 -1.34 16.65
C LEU A 448 4.22 -0.15 17.56
N ILE A 449 3.49 0.85 17.06
CA ILE A 449 3.10 2.02 17.86
C ILE A 449 2.21 1.61 19.04
N SER A 450 1.36 0.60 18.87
CA SER A 450 0.51 0.09 19.95
C SER A 450 1.24 -0.74 21.00
N GLN A 451 2.34 -1.39 20.61
CA GLN A 451 3.12 -2.31 21.47
C GLN A 451 4.19 -1.58 22.29
N GLU A 452 4.73 -0.46 21.81
CA GLU A 452 5.75 0.33 22.51
C GLU A 452 5.16 1.53 23.27
N PRO A 453 5.36 1.64 24.60
CA PRO A 453 4.99 2.84 25.33
C PRO A 453 5.93 4.00 24.97
N GLY A 454 5.43 4.95 24.19
CA GLY A 454 6.16 6.14 23.73
C GLY A 454 7.17 5.83 22.61
N PRO A 455 6.73 5.29 21.45
CA PRO A 455 7.64 4.93 20.38
C PRO A 455 8.34 6.19 19.85
N SER A 456 9.64 6.07 19.57
CA SER A 456 10.41 7.12 18.90
C SER A 456 10.60 6.77 17.43
N LEU A 457 10.84 7.78 16.59
CA LEU A 457 11.16 7.57 15.19
C LEU A 457 12.38 6.63 15.02
N THR A 458 13.38 6.76 15.88
CA THR A 458 14.56 5.87 15.91
C THR A 458 14.21 4.43 16.27
N SER A 459 13.30 4.21 17.22
CA SER A 459 12.84 2.86 17.60
C SER A 459 12.10 2.18 16.44
N LEU A 460 11.16 2.90 15.82
CA LEU A 460 10.41 2.39 14.67
C LEU A 460 11.32 2.12 13.47
N ALA A 461 12.29 3.00 13.22
CA ALA A 461 13.28 2.84 12.16
C ALA A 461 14.14 1.56 12.34
N ARG A 462 14.56 1.26 13.57
CA ARG A 462 15.32 0.04 13.89
C ARG A 462 14.53 -1.24 13.57
N GLN A 463 13.23 -1.23 13.81
CA GLN A 463 12.37 -2.40 13.67
C GLN A 463 11.78 -2.59 12.27
N THR A 464 11.62 -1.50 11.52
CA THR A 464 10.92 -1.52 10.22
C THR A 464 11.81 -1.12 9.04
N LYS A 465 12.97 -0.51 9.30
CA LYS A 465 13.75 0.23 8.30
C LYS A 465 12.99 1.39 7.64
N ALA A 466 11.76 1.70 8.08
CA ALA A 466 11.11 2.95 7.69
C ALA A 466 11.98 4.13 8.13
N THR A 467 11.92 5.23 7.38
CA THR A 467 12.68 6.48 7.60
C THR A 467 14.18 6.44 7.30
N THR A 468 14.79 5.25 7.13
CA THR A 468 16.26 5.14 6.98
C THR A 468 16.78 5.30 5.55
N VAL A 469 15.90 5.22 4.54
CA VAL A 469 16.30 5.29 3.12
C VAL A 469 16.19 6.72 2.57
N CYS A 470 14.96 7.18 2.31
CA CYS A 470 14.71 8.48 1.67
C CYS A 470 14.15 9.54 2.64
N GLY A 471 13.73 9.14 3.86
CA GLY A 471 13.08 10.03 4.82
C GLY A 471 11.67 10.54 4.42
N GLY A 472 11.15 10.22 3.24
CA GLY A 472 9.85 10.75 2.77
C GLY A 472 8.63 10.36 3.62
N CYS A 473 8.72 9.26 4.37
CA CYS A 473 7.67 8.81 5.31
C CYS A 473 7.79 9.46 6.71
N ILE A 474 8.88 10.18 7.00
CA ILE A 474 9.12 10.80 8.31
C ILE A 474 7.98 11.74 8.73
N PRO A 475 7.51 12.69 7.90
CA PRO A 475 6.44 13.61 8.32
C PRO A 475 5.14 12.89 8.72
N THR A 476 4.79 11.83 8.00
CA THR A 476 3.60 11.02 8.31
C THR A 476 3.76 10.29 9.64
N ILE A 477 4.91 9.63 9.85
CA ILE A 477 5.19 8.89 11.09
C ILE A 477 5.29 9.84 12.30
N GLU A 478 5.97 10.97 12.15
CA GLU A 478 6.03 12.00 13.19
C GLU A 478 4.63 12.54 13.54
N SER A 479 3.74 12.68 12.56
CA SER A 479 2.36 13.11 12.82
C SER A 479 1.57 12.11 13.69
N TRP A 480 1.83 10.81 13.55
CA TRP A 480 1.23 9.76 14.37
C TRP A 480 1.83 9.66 15.76
N LEU A 481 3.14 9.91 15.88
CA LEU A 481 3.84 9.92 17.16
C LEU A 481 3.63 11.20 17.98
N ALA A 482 3.10 12.25 17.37
CA ALA A 482 2.81 13.51 18.06
C ALA A 482 1.76 13.31 19.16
N VAL A 483 1.88 14.07 20.25
CA VAL A 483 0.91 14.03 21.37
C VAL A 483 -0.48 14.43 20.85
N GLY A 484 -1.44 13.51 20.90
CA GLY A 484 -2.79 13.72 20.36
C GLY A 484 -2.88 13.64 18.83
N GLY A 485 -1.86 13.09 18.16
CA GLY A 485 -1.87 12.81 16.74
C GLY A 485 -2.87 11.70 16.36
N PRO A 486 -3.29 11.63 15.09
CA PRO A 486 -4.17 10.57 14.62
C PRO A 486 -3.46 9.20 14.66
N MET A 487 -4.18 8.15 15.04
CA MET A 487 -3.63 6.79 14.99
C MET A 487 -3.51 6.30 13.53
N PRO A 488 -2.47 5.51 13.19
CA PRO A 488 -2.38 4.91 11.87
C PRO A 488 -3.54 3.93 11.64
N PRO A 489 -4.12 3.88 10.42
CA PRO A 489 -5.09 2.86 10.04
C PRO A 489 -4.63 1.42 10.35
N GLY A 490 -5.51 0.61 10.95
CA GLY A 490 -5.23 -0.78 11.33
C GLY A 490 -5.10 -1.05 12.84
N VAL A 491 -5.13 0.00 13.67
CA VAL A 491 -5.39 -0.15 15.12
C VAL A 491 -6.89 0.03 15.35
N ASP A 492 -7.50 -0.78 16.23
CA ASP A 492 -8.88 -0.58 16.71
C ASP A 492 -9.05 0.84 17.27
N ALA A 493 -9.39 1.77 16.39
CA ALA A 493 -9.65 3.15 16.72
C ALA A 493 -11.15 3.30 16.89
N SER A 494 -11.64 2.97 18.09
CA SER A 494 -13.00 3.33 18.51
C SER A 494 -13.21 4.85 18.58
N THR A 495 -12.19 5.66 18.35
CA THR A 495 -12.28 7.13 18.34
C THR A 495 -11.13 7.72 17.53
N SER A 496 -11.41 8.27 16.35
CA SER A 496 -10.59 9.37 15.82
C SER A 496 -11.52 10.55 15.51
N PRO A 497 -11.21 11.77 15.98
CA PRO A 497 -12.03 12.93 15.71
C PRO A 497 -11.95 13.29 14.23
N LEU A 498 -13.11 13.63 13.68
CA LEU A 498 -13.28 14.47 12.50
C LEU A 498 -12.14 15.50 12.42
N ASN A 499 -11.47 15.57 11.26
CA ASN A 499 -10.70 16.76 10.95
C ASN A 499 -11.59 17.98 11.16
N PRO A 500 -11.09 19.07 11.75
CA PRO A 500 -11.89 20.26 11.89
C PRO A 500 -12.35 20.66 10.48
N PRO A 501 -13.62 21.06 10.31
CA PRO A 501 -14.04 21.64 9.05
C PRO A 501 -13.07 22.77 8.72
N LEU A 502 -12.61 22.83 7.46
CA LEU A 502 -12.00 24.04 6.95
C LEU A 502 -12.93 25.19 7.34
N GLY A 503 -12.36 26.21 7.98
CA GLY A 503 -13.12 27.30 8.60
C GLY A 503 -14.15 27.93 7.65
N PRO A 504 -15.07 28.75 8.20
CA PRO A 504 -16.27 29.20 7.49
C PRO A 504 -15.93 29.70 6.08
N SER A 505 -16.48 29.01 5.07
CA SER A 505 -16.40 29.40 3.67
C SER A 505 -16.92 30.84 3.55
N LEU A 506 -15.99 31.76 3.34
CA LEU A 506 -16.27 33.13 2.93
C LEU A 506 -16.87 33.09 1.51
N GLN A 507 -17.69 34.10 1.20
CA GLN A 507 -18.48 34.22 -0.04
C GLN A 507 -17.79 33.61 -1.27
N ALA A 508 -18.44 32.63 -1.90
CA ALA A 508 -17.94 32.02 -3.11
C ALA A 508 -17.77 33.08 -4.21
N PRO A 509 -16.67 33.07 -4.98
CA PRO A 509 -16.53 33.92 -6.15
C PRO A 509 -17.68 33.65 -7.13
N SER A 510 -18.16 34.69 -7.83
CA SER A 510 -19.26 34.61 -8.78
C SER A 510 -18.86 33.87 -10.07
N ILE A 511 -18.62 32.57 -9.96
CA ILE A 511 -18.23 31.70 -11.08
C ILE A 511 -19.49 30.98 -11.55
N GLN A 512 -19.77 31.04 -12.85
CA GLN A 512 -20.88 30.28 -13.42
C GLN A 512 -20.40 28.86 -13.74
N PRO A 513 -20.93 27.83 -13.06
CA PRO A 513 -20.61 26.45 -13.37
C PRO A 513 -21.18 26.07 -14.75
N VAL A 514 -20.58 25.08 -15.40
CA VAL A 514 -21.11 24.52 -16.63
C VAL A 514 -22.36 23.71 -16.29
N VAL A 515 -23.46 23.96 -17.00
CA VAL A 515 -24.72 23.24 -16.83
C VAL A 515 -24.84 22.19 -17.94
N ALA A 516 -24.90 20.92 -17.56
CA ALA A 516 -25.15 19.83 -18.47
C ALA A 516 -26.64 19.79 -18.87
N SER A 517 -26.91 19.49 -20.13
CA SER A 517 -28.26 19.37 -20.68
C SER A 517 -28.91 18.01 -20.45
N SER A 518 -28.13 17.01 -20.03
CA SER A 518 -28.57 15.62 -19.91
C SER A 518 -27.87 14.91 -18.73
N PRO A 519 -28.53 13.95 -18.06
CA PRO A 519 -27.90 13.07 -17.08
C PRO A 519 -27.08 11.93 -17.72
N ARG A 520 -27.13 11.78 -19.05
CA ARG A 520 -26.28 10.85 -19.81
C ARG A 520 -24.99 11.55 -20.23
N LEU A 521 -23.90 10.80 -20.30
CA LEU A 521 -22.62 11.30 -20.77
C LEU A 521 -22.77 11.72 -22.25
N LEU A 522 -22.47 12.99 -22.53
CA LEU A 522 -22.47 13.54 -23.88
C LEU A 522 -21.03 13.88 -24.28
N PRO A 523 -20.69 13.88 -25.58
CA PRO A 523 -19.38 14.33 -26.04
C PRO A 523 -19.07 15.76 -25.58
N ILE A 524 -17.80 16.02 -25.27
CA ILE A 524 -17.34 17.38 -24.90
C ILE A 524 -17.33 18.26 -26.15
N HIS A 525 -18.12 19.35 -26.14
CA HIS A 525 -18.22 20.27 -27.27
C HIS A 525 -17.22 21.44 -27.20
N ASP A 526 -16.97 21.98 -26.01
CA ASP A 526 -16.06 23.11 -25.79
C ASP A 526 -15.15 22.82 -24.58
N ARG A 527 -14.17 21.94 -24.79
CA ARG A 527 -13.19 21.56 -23.76
C ARG A 527 -12.46 22.76 -23.15
N PRO A 528 -12.00 23.77 -23.93
CA PRO A 528 -11.39 24.97 -23.36
C PRO A 528 -12.29 25.74 -22.41
N ALA A 529 -13.57 25.93 -22.74
CA ALA A 529 -14.51 26.62 -21.85
C ALA A 529 -14.79 25.82 -20.57
N GLU A 530 -14.99 24.50 -20.69
CA GLU A 530 -15.22 23.64 -19.52
C GLU A 530 -14.00 23.60 -18.59
N ALA A 531 -12.78 23.48 -19.14
CA ALA A 531 -11.54 23.53 -18.38
C ALA A 531 -11.38 24.86 -17.64
N ARG A 532 -11.62 25.99 -18.32
CA ARG A 532 -11.53 27.33 -17.73
C ARG A 532 -12.52 27.51 -16.57
N ALA A 533 -13.78 27.13 -16.76
CA ALA A 533 -14.82 27.24 -15.74
C ALA A 533 -14.50 26.40 -14.51
N PHE A 534 -14.07 25.14 -14.72
CA PHE A 534 -13.66 24.25 -13.64
C PHE A 534 -12.45 24.78 -12.87
N LEU A 535 -11.38 25.19 -13.55
CA LEU A 535 -10.17 25.69 -12.89
C LEU A 535 -10.43 26.98 -12.13
N GLN A 536 -11.23 27.90 -12.69
CA GLN A 536 -11.66 29.09 -11.96
C GLN A 536 -12.36 28.71 -10.64
N GLN A 537 -13.25 27.72 -10.67
CA GLN A 537 -13.96 27.26 -9.48
C GLN A 537 -13.01 26.59 -8.48
N CYS A 538 -12.20 25.65 -8.95
CA CYS A 538 -11.23 24.88 -8.16
C CYS A 538 -10.25 25.78 -7.40
N TYR A 539 -9.58 26.69 -8.10
CA TYR A 539 -8.60 27.59 -7.48
C TYR A 539 -9.27 28.76 -6.75
N GLY A 540 -10.50 29.15 -7.16
CA GLY A 540 -11.26 30.21 -6.52
C GLY A 540 -11.78 29.85 -5.13
N GLU A 541 -12.41 28.67 -4.99
CA GLU A 541 -12.91 28.17 -3.69
C GLU A 541 -11.77 27.84 -2.71
N GLN A 542 -10.57 27.54 -3.22
CA GLN A 542 -9.36 27.31 -2.41
C GLN A 542 -8.52 28.58 -2.19
N HIS A 543 -8.98 29.75 -2.66
CA HIS A 543 -8.29 31.03 -2.55
C HIS A 543 -6.87 31.06 -3.16
N LEU A 544 -6.64 30.36 -4.26
CA LEU A 544 -5.36 30.21 -4.97
C LEU A 544 -5.33 31.00 -6.30
N HIS A 545 -5.81 32.24 -6.28
CA HIS A 545 -5.96 33.07 -7.47
C HIS A 545 -4.64 33.33 -8.22
N GLU A 546 -3.52 33.42 -7.50
CA GLU A 546 -2.20 33.62 -8.08
C GLU A 546 -1.68 32.39 -8.82
N VAL A 547 -2.13 31.18 -8.44
CA VAL A 547 -1.76 29.91 -9.11
C VAL A 547 -2.60 29.70 -10.37
N LEU A 548 -3.84 30.20 -10.37
CA LEU A 548 -4.80 30.03 -11.44
C LEU A 548 -4.33 30.57 -12.79
N SER A 549 -3.81 31.81 -12.86
CA SER A 549 -3.45 32.42 -14.15
C SER A 549 -2.34 31.66 -14.88
N PRO A 550 -1.22 31.29 -14.23
CA PRO A 550 -0.21 30.42 -14.84
C PRO A 550 -0.75 29.05 -15.25
N ARG A 551 -1.62 28.44 -14.44
CA ARG A 551 -2.22 27.14 -14.74
C ARG A 551 -3.13 27.20 -15.97
N LEU A 552 -3.94 28.25 -16.09
CA LEU A 552 -4.78 28.47 -17.27
C LEU A 552 -3.95 28.60 -18.55
N SER A 553 -2.80 29.29 -18.49
CA SER A 553 -1.89 29.40 -19.65
C SER A 553 -1.34 28.05 -20.07
N GLU A 554 -0.86 27.24 -19.12
CA GLU A 554 -0.35 25.89 -19.41
C GLU A 554 -1.45 24.99 -20.02
N VAL A 555 -2.65 25.03 -19.45
CA VAL A 555 -3.78 24.25 -19.97
C VAL A 555 -4.17 24.71 -21.38
N GLU A 556 -4.15 26.02 -21.64
CA GLU A 556 -4.39 26.57 -22.98
C GLU A 556 -3.33 26.12 -23.98
N ASP A 557 -2.05 26.13 -23.60
CA ASP A 557 -0.95 25.63 -24.44
C ASP A 557 -1.08 24.13 -24.73
N HIS A 558 -1.44 23.31 -23.73
CA HIS A 558 -1.67 21.87 -23.90
C HIS A 558 -2.86 21.60 -24.82
N LEU A 559 -3.98 22.31 -24.63
CA LEU A 559 -5.16 22.20 -25.49
C LEU A 559 -4.86 22.61 -26.93
N GLN A 560 -4.03 23.63 -27.16
CA GLN A 560 -3.62 24.03 -28.51
C GLN A 560 -2.70 23.00 -29.17
N ARG A 561 -1.80 22.37 -28.40
CA ARG A 561 -0.80 21.42 -28.93
C ARG A 561 -1.36 20.01 -29.14
N ASP A 562 -2.08 19.48 -28.15
CA ASP A 562 -2.51 18.09 -28.08
C ASP A 562 -4.03 17.91 -28.26
N GLY A 563 -4.79 19.00 -28.21
CA GLY A 563 -6.24 18.95 -28.13
C GLY A 563 -6.78 18.51 -26.77
N ASP A 564 -5.91 18.26 -25.78
CA ASP A 564 -6.27 17.74 -24.46
C ASP A 564 -5.37 18.30 -23.35
N TYR A 565 -5.74 18.07 -22.09
CA TYR A 565 -4.92 18.40 -20.91
C TYR A 565 -5.12 17.40 -19.77
N HIS A 566 -4.23 17.42 -18.80
CA HIS A 566 -4.28 16.52 -17.66
C HIS A 566 -4.49 17.29 -16.37
N HIS A 567 -5.44 16.85 -15.54
CA HIS A 567 -5.61 17.35 -14.18
C HIS A 567 -4.39 16.99 -13.31
N SER A 568 -4.00 17.90 -12.43
CA SER A 568 -3.18 17.55 -11.26
C SER A 568 -3.96 16.62 -10.31
N TYR A 569 -3.29 16.03 -9.32
CA TYR A 569 -3.98 15.27 -8.28
C TYR A 569 -5.01 16.15 -7.54
N ASP A 570 -4.61 17.37 -7.15
CA ASP A 570 -5.48 18.28 -6.41
C ASP A 570 -6.72 18.67 -7.21
N GLU A 571 -6.55 18.92 -8.52
CA GLU A 571 -7.66 19.18 -9.43
C GLU A 571 -8.60 17.97 -9.54
N LEU A 572 -8.04 16.76 -9.65
CA LEU A 572 -8.84 15.52 -9.71
C LEU A 572 -9.63 15.30 -8.41
N ALA A 573 -8.96 15.46 -7.26
CA ALA A 573 -9.55 15.24 -5.94
C ALA A 573 -10.65 16.26 -5.65
N TYR A 574 -10.38 17.55 -5.87
CA TYR A 574 -11.38 18.60 -5.77
C TYR A 574 -12.54 18.35 -6.72
N GLY A 575 -12.27 18.00 -7.98
CA GLY A 575 -13.29 17.71 -8.98
C GLY A 575 -14.22 16.56 -8.59
N ALA A 576 -13.68 15.47 -8.03
CA ALA A 576 -14.46 14.32 -7.59
C ALA A 576 -15.37 14.66 -6.40
N ARG A 577 -14.85 15.40 -5.42
CA ARG A 577 -15.62 15.92 -4.28
C ARG A 577 -16.73 16.85 -4.73
N LEU A 578 -16.39 17.78 -5.62
CA LEU A 578 -17.35 18.72 -6.19
C LEU A 578 -18.43 17.98 -7.02
N ALA A 579 -18.09 16.92 -7.74
CA ALA A 579 -19.06 16.08 -8.44
C ALA A 579 -20.06 15.43 -7.48
N TRP A 580 -19.60 14.94 -6.33
CA TRP A 580 -20.51 14.40 -5.31
C TRP A 580 -21.40 15.49 -4.70
N ARG A 581 -20.85 16.65 -4.36
CA ARG A 581 -21.62 17.83 -3.91
C ARG A 581 -22.67 18.27 -4.94
N ASN A 582 -22.33 18.22 -6.23
CA ASN A 582 -23.22 18.55 -7.34
C ASN A 582 -24.21 17.44 -7.71
N SER A 583 -24.10 16.25 -7.10
CA SER A 583 -24.95 15.09 -7.45
C SER A 583 -26.40 15.33 -7.04
N THR A 584 -27.24 15.67 -8.02
CA THR A 584 -28.66 16.03 -7.81
C THR A 584 -29.51 14.89 -7.25
N ARG A 585 -29.02 13.65 -7.35
CA ARG A 585 -29.71 12.42 -6.95
C ARG A 585 -29.20 11.81 -5.64
N CYS A 586 -28.29 12.48 -4.92
CA CYS A 586 -27.65 11.93 -3.73
C CYS A 586 -28.13 12.61 -2.45
N LEU A 587 -28.61 11.82 -1.48
CA LEU A 587 -28.93 12.28 -0.12
C LEU A 587 -27.69 12.43 0.77
N GLY A 588 -26.65 11.62 0.56
CA GLY A 588 -25.45 11.55 1.40
C GLY A 588 -24.45 12.71 1.24
N ARG A 589 -24.85 13.84 0.66
CA ARG A 589 -23.92 14.92 0.25
C ARG A 589 -23.23 15.66 1.39
N HIS A 590 -23.69 15.52 2.63
CA HIS A 590 -23.03 16.13 3.79
C HIS A 590 -21.60 15.62 4.03
N LEU A 591 -21.20 14.52 3.40
CA LEU A 591 -19.87 13.89 3.52
C LEU A 591 -18.95 14.18 2.32
N TRP A 592 -19.33 15.11 1.43
CA TRP A 592 -18.63 15.34 0.17
C TRP A 592 -17.15 15.73 0.36
N GLU A 593 -16.80 16.41 1.44
CA GLU A 593 -15.43 16.80 1.78
C GLU A 593 -14.57 15.60 2.22
N ASP A 594 -15.20 14.58 2.81
CA ASP A 594 -14.53 13.41 3.37
C ASP A 594 -14.26 12.31 2.33
N LEU A 595 -14.64 12.53 1.07
CA LEU A 595 -14.43 11.56 0.00
C LEU A 595 -12.94 11.26 -0.17
N ASP A 596 -12.59 9.98 -0.03
CA ASP A 596 -11.28 9.49 -0.42
C ASP A 596 -11.13 9.42 -1.93
N VAL A 597 -10.07 9.99 -2.48
CA VAL A 597 -9.81 10.01 -3.91
C VAL A 597 -8.52 9.27 -4.20
N ARG A 598 -8.67 8.07 -4.78
CA ARG A 598 -7.58 7.22 -5.24
C ARG A 598 -7.31 7.50 -6.71
N ASP A 599 -6.18 8.15 -6.99
CA ASP A 599 -5.72 8.38 -8.35
C ASP A 599 -5.03 7.12 -8.87
N ARG A 600 -5.66 6.47 -9.87
CA ARG A 600 -5.15 5.26 -10.53
C ARG A 600 -5.13 5.43 -12.05
N ARG A 601 -4.90 6.68 -12.50
CA ARG A 601 -4.76 7.03 -13.92
C ARG A 601 -3.48 6.47 -14.55
N ASP A 602 -2.53 6.04 -13.72
CA ASP A 602 -1.26 5.40 -14.08
C ASP A 602 -1.40 3.93 -14.49
N LEU A 603 -2.50 3.26 -14.13
CA LEU A 603 -2.67 1.83 -14.40
C LEU A 603 -3.00 1.59 -15.89
N GLU A 604 -2.40 0.55 -16.48
CA GLU A 604 -2.48 0.29 -17.93
C GLU A 604 -3.09 -1.07 -18.30
N SER A 605 -3.24 -1.99 -17.34
CA SER A 605 -3.75 -3.36 -17.59
C SER A 605 -5.03 -3.67 -16.82
N GLU A 606 -5.80 -4.63 -17.35
CA GLU A 606 -6.99 -5.17 -16.69
C GLU A 606 -6.66 -5.76 -15.30
N GLU A 607 -5.53 -6.45 -15.16
CA GLU A 607 -5.04 -7.03 -13.90
C GLU A 607 -4.75 -5.95 -12.85
N GLN A 608 -4.04 -4.89 -13.24
CA GLN A 608 -3.76 -3.77 -12.35
C GLN A 608 -5.05 -3.07 -11.90
N MET A 609 -5.99 -2.87 -12.82
CA MET A 609 -7.30 -2.30 -12.49
C MET A 609 -8.06 -3.21 -11.54
N PHE A 610 -8.07 -4.53 -11.76
CA PHE A 610 -8.73 -5.48 -10.87
C PHE A 610 -8.10 -5.48 -9.47
N ALA A 611 -6.77 -5.48 -9.36
CA ALA A 611 -6.07 -5.36 -8.09
C ALA A 611 -6.47 -4.06 -7.35
N ALA A 612 -6.53 -2.93 -8.05
CA ALA A 612 -6.97 -1.66 -7.47
C ALA A 612 -8.45 -1.67 -7.04
N ILE A 613 -9.33 -2.42 -7.73
CA ILE A 613 -10.73 -2.63 -7.32
C ILE A 613 -10.80 -3.46 -6.03
N VAL A 614 -10.01 -4.54 -5.93
CA VAL A 614 -9.91 -5.36 -4.72
C VAL A 614 -9.45 -4.51 -3.53
N GLU A 615 -8.38 -3.72 -3.72
CA GLU A 615 -7.90 -2.77 -2.70
C GLU A 615 -8.97 -1.73 -2.32
N HIS A 616 -9.74 -1.23 -3.28
CA HIS A 616 -10.84 -0.30 -3.01
C HIS A 616 -11.88 -0.96 -2.11
N ILE A 617 -12.35 -2.17 -2.46
CA ILE A 617 -13.36 -2.88 -1.68
C ILE A 617 -12.85 -3.12 -0.25
N GLN A 618 -11.61 -3.59 -0.10
CA GLN A 618 -11.03 -3.87 1.20
C GLN A 618 -10.92 -2.60 2.07
N ALA A 619 -10.36 -1.52 1.52
CA ALA A 619 -10.18 -0.26 2.23
C ALA A 619 -11.54 0.39 2.56
N ALA A 620 -12.47 0.40 1.62
CA ALA A 620 -13.78 1.02 1.80
C ALA A 620 -14.68 0.23 2.76
N THR A 621 -14.51 -1.09 2.85
CA THR A 621 -15.30 -1.94 3.78
C THR A 621 -14.88 -1.74 5.23
N ASN A 622 -13.57 -1.62 5.51
CA ASN A 622 -13.03 -1.22 6.82
C ASN A 622 -13.71 -1.92 8.03
N GLY A 623 -13.81 -3.25 8.00
CA GLY A 623 -14.42 -4.04 9.08
C GLY A 623 -15.91 -3.73 9.35
N GLY A 624 -16.62 -3.15 8.38
CA GLY A 624 -18.00 -2.69 8.51
C GLY A 624 -18.13 -1.19 8.72
N GLN A 625 -17.06 -0.48 9.10
CA GLN A 625 -17.06 0.98 9.27
C GLN A 625 -16.79 1.70 7.95
N LEU A 626 -17.79 1.62 7.04
CA LEU A 626 -17.65 2.01 5.64
C LEU A 626 -17.08 3.42 5.44
N LEU A 627 -16.07 3.51 4.55
CA LEU A 627 -15.42 4.75 4.13
C LEU A 627 -15.86 5.13 2.71
N SER A 628 -16.26 6.40 2.52
CA SER A 628 -16.59 6.91 1.19
C SER A 628 -15.34 7.06 0.33
N THR A 629 -15.28 6.33 -0.78
CA THR A 629 -14.09 6.23 -1.62
C THR A 629 -14.45 6.32 -3.10
N ILE A 630 -13.62 6.97 -3.89
CA ILE A 630 -13.62 6.91 -5.35
C ILE A 630 -12.25 6.45 -5.84
N THR A 631 -12.23 5.60 -6.87
CA THR A 631 -11.02 5.27 -7.62
C THR A 631 -11.17 5.74 -9.04
N VAL A 632 -10.30 6.65 -9.48
CA VAL A 632 -10.38 7.23 -10.82
C VAL A 632 -9.31 6.61 -11.71
N PHE A 633 -9.75 5.88 -12.73
CA PHE A 633 -8.85 5.29 -13.72
C PHE A 633 -8.59 6.23 -14.91
N LYS A 634 -7.68 5.84 -15.80
CA LYS A 634 -7.27 6.66 -16.96
C LYS A 634 -8.47 7.04 -17.85
N PRO A 635 -8.54 8.29 -18.35
CA PRO A 635 -9.63 8.76 -19.20
C PRO A 635 -9.42 8.38 -20.69
N ASP A 636 -9.20 7.10 -20.97
CA ASP A 636 -8.93 6.59 -22.34
C ASP A 636 -10.13 5.85 -22.97
N GLY A 637 -11.27 5.84 -22.28
CA GLY A 637 -12.48 5.12 -22.71
C GLY A 637 -12.62 3.71 -22.13
N ARG A 638 -11.72 3.28 -21.23
CA ARG A 638 -11.88 2.04 -20.46
C ARG A 638 -13.18 2.01 -19.66
N ARG A 639 -13.73 0.82 -19.46
CA ARG A 639 -15.03 0.61 -18.82
C ARG A 639 -14.98 -0.53 -17.80
N ILE A 640 -15.78 -0.38 -16.75
CA ILE A 640 -16.24 -1.48 -15.90
C ILE A 640 -17.69 -1.73 -16.29
N TRP A 641 -18.04 -2.97 -16.65
CA TRP A 641 -19.41 -3.26 -17.08
C TRP A 641 -20.37 -3.27 -15.90
N ASN A 642 -19.93 -3.81 -14.76
CA ASN A 642 -20.77 -3.97 -13.59
C ASN A 642 -21.36 -2.62 -13.16
N PRO A 643 -22.68 -2.52 -12.90
CA PRO A 643 -23.28 -1.32 -12.34
C PRO A 643 -22.76 -0.97 -10.95
N GLN A 644 -22.44 -1.98 -10.17
CA GLN A 644 -21.76 -1.88 -8.88
C GLN A 644 -20.70 -2.99 -8.78
N PHE A 645 -19.66 -2.80 -7.98
CA PHE A 645 -18.66 -3.86 -7.75
C PHE A 645 -19.30 -5.16 -7.27
N CYS A 646 -20.19 -5.05 -6.29
CA CYS A 646 -20.94 -6.18 -5.78
C CYS A 646 -22.35 -6.15 -6.39
N ARG A 647 -22.73 -7.21 -7.09
CA ARG A 647 -24.09 -7.48 -7.55
C ARG A 647 -24.33 -8.99 -7.56
N TYR A 648 -25.55 -9.38 -7.22
CA TYR A 648 -25.98 -10.76 -7.37
C TYR A 648 -26.48 -11.03 -8.79
N ALA A 649 -26.20 -12.21 -9.30
CA ALA A 649 -26.61 -12.66 -10.62
C ALA A 649 -28.14 -12.88 -10.71
N GLY A 650 -28.65 -12.90 -11.94
CA GLY A 650 -30.03 -13.23 -12.26
C GLY A 650 -30.10 -14.31 -13.34
N TYR A 651 -30.77 -15.43 -13.05
CA TYR A 651 -30.85 -16.58 -13.94
C TYR A 651 -32.29 -16.88 -14.36
N ARG A 652 -32.56 -16.82 -15.66
CA ARG A 652 -33.86 -17.22 -16.21
C ARG A 652 -34.07 -18.73 -16.04
N GLN A 653 -35.17 -19.08 -15.41
CA GLN A 653 -35.58 -20.47 -15.17
C GLN A 653 -36.43 -21.00 -16.35
N PRO A 654 -36.53 -22.34 -16.51
CA PRO A 654 -37.34 -22.94 -17.56
C PRO A 654 -38.83 -22.58 -17.52
N ASP A 655 -39.37 -22.25 -16.35
CA ASP A 655 -40.77 -21.83 -16.15
C ASP A 655 -40.99 -20.33 -16.40
N GLY A 656 -39.95 -19.59 -16.78
CA GLY A 656 -39.97 -18.15 -17.03
C GLY A 656 -39.75 -17.30 -15.77
N SER A 657 -39.65 -17.89 -14.58
CA SER A 657 -39.24 -17.18 -13.37
C SER A 657 -37.75 -16.81 -13.43
N VAL A 658 -37.30 -15.96 -12.52
CA VAL A 658 -35.89 -15.58 -12.39
C VAL A 658 -35.40 -15.96 -10.99
N LEU A 659 -34.29 -16.70 -10.95
CA LEU A 659 -33.55 -16.99 -9.72
C LEU A 659 -32.49 -15.89 -9.51
N GLY A 660 -32.41 -15.32 -8.31
CA GLY A 660 -31.49 -14.23 -8.01
C GLY A 660 -32.08 -12.86 -8.31
N ASP A 661 -31.30 -11.94 -8.86
CA ASP A 661 -31.69 -10.55 -9.13
C ASP A 661 -32.13 -10.32 -10.59
N PRO A 662 -33.44 -10.10 -10.88
CA PRO A 662 -33.92 -9.87 -12.23
C PRO A 662 -33.30 -8.66 -12.94
N MET A 663 -32.84 -7.64 -12.20
CA MET A 663 -32.18 -6.49 -12.81
C MET A 663 -30.81 -6.80 -13.41
N GLN A 664 -30.20 -7.94 -13.05
CA GLN A 664 -28.87 -8.33 -13.53
C GLN A 664 -28.93 -9.42 -14.61
N LEU A 665 -30.12 -9.76 -15.09
CA LEU A 665 -30.32 -10.87 -16.02
C LEU A 665 -29.49 -10.71 -17.31
N GLU A 666 -29.55 -9.54 -17.96
CA GLU A 666 -28.82 -9.31 -19.22
C GLU A 666 -27.29 -9.40 -19.05
N LEU A 667 -26.76 -8.81 -17.98
CA LEU A 667 -25.33 -8.88 -17.66
C LEU A 667 -24.92 -10.32 -17.30
N THR A 668 -25.76 -11.04 -16.58
CA THR A 668 -25.55 -12.45 -16.22
C THR A 668 -25.50 -13.32 -17.48
N GLU A 669 -26.44 -13.14 -18.41
CA GLU A 669 -26.46 -13.84 -19.70
C GLU A 669 -25.21 -13.54 -20.53
N ALA A 670 -24.76 -12.27 -20.57
CA ALA A 670 -23.52 -11.89 -21.24
C ALA A 670 -22.28 -12.56 -20.61
N LEU A 671 -22.19 -12.61 -19.28
CA LEU A 671 -21.11 -13.27 -18.57
C LEU A 671 -21.08 -14.79 -18.79
N LEU A 672 -22.23 -15.45 -18.75
CA LEU A 672 -22.34 -16.87 -19.08
C LEU A 672 -21.89 -17.13 -20.53
N ALA A 673 -22.24 -16.25 -21.47
CA ALA A 673 -21.78 -16.33 -22.86
C ALA A 673 -20.26 -16.10 -23.01
N MET A 674 -19.65 -15.30 -22.12
CA MET A 674 -18.20 -15.15 -22.02
C MET A 674 -17.49 -16.36 -21.36
N GLY A 675 -18.25 -17.35 -20.90
CA GLY A 675 -17.73 -18.58 -20.29
C GLY A 675 -17.58 -18.53 -18.77
N TRP A 676 -18.18 -17.54 -18.09
CA TRP A 676 -18.26 -17.56 -16.62
C TRP A 676 -19.11 -18.74 -16.15
N ASN A 677 -18.64 -19.46 -15.13
CA ASN A 677 -19.34 -20.62 -14.57
C ASN A 677 -19.36 -20.56 -13.03
N PRO A 678 -20.46 -20.07 -12.44
CA PRO A 678 -20.63 -20.03 -10.97
C PRO A 678 -20.88 -21.40 -10.33
N GLY A 679 -20.91 -22.48 -11.11
CA GLY A 679 -21.26 -23.81 -10.63
C GLY A 679 -22.77 -23.96 -10.42
N VAL A 680 -23.19 -24.31 -9.20
CA VAL A 680 -24.61 -24.47 -8.87
C VAL A 680 -25.23 -23.10 -8.64
N TRP A 681 -26.21 -22.72 -9.47
CA TRP A 681 -26.87 -21.41 -9.36
C TRP A 681 -27.64 -21.26 -8.04
N THR A 682 -27.40 -20.14 -7.36
CA THR A 682 -28.08 -19.74 -6.12
C THR A 682 -28.76 -18.38 -6.26
N ARG A 683 -29.47 -17.95 -5.21
CA ARG A 683 -30.14 -16.65 -5.16
C ARG A 683 -29.16 -15.48 -4.99
N PHE A 684 -27.94 -15.74 -4.54
CA PHE A 684 -26.99 -14.71 -4.10
C PHE A 684 -25.58 -14.98 -4.67
N ASP A 685 -25.51 -15.46 -5.92
CA ASP A 685 -24.23 -15.63 -6.61
C ASP A 685 -23.65 -14.27 -6.99
N LEU A 686 -22.45 -13.94 -6.49
CA LEU A 686 -21.78 -12.68 -6.82
C LEU A 686 -21.28 -12.71 -8.27
N LEU A 687 -21.57 -11.65 -9.01
CA LEU A 687 -21.04 -11.47 -10.36
C LEU A 687 -19.54 -11.15 -10.32
N PRO A 688 -18.73 -11.71 -11.24
CA PRO A 688 -17.34 -11.30 -11.42
C PRO A 688 -17.27 -9.86 -11.94
N ILE A 689 -16.13 -9.19 -11.72
CA ILE A 689 -15.86 -7.86 -12.24
C ILE A 689 -15.45 -7.98 -13.71
N VAL A 690 -16.10 -7.24 -14.60
CA VAL A 690 -15.76 -7.18 -16.03
C VAL A 690 -15.08 -5.85 -16.34
N ILE A 691 -13.86 -5.94 -16.86
CA ILE A 691 -13.04 -4.80 -17.25
C ILE A 691 -12.83 -4.86 -18.76
N GLN A 692 -13.00 -3.71 -19.41
CA GLN A 692 -12.77 -3.55 -20.84
C GLN A 692 -11.86 -2.35 -21.09
N LEU A 693 -10.69 -2.62 -21.65
CA LEU A 693 -9.80 -1.56 -22.15
C LEU A 693 -10.22 -1.13 -23.57
N PRO A 694 -9.86 0.09 -24.00
CA PRO A 694 -10.19 0.60 -25.32
C PRO A 694 -9.70 -0.32 -26.44
N GLY A 695 -10.60 -0.67 -27.36
CA GLY A 695 -10.28 -1.54 -28.51
C GLY A 695 -10.00 -3.01 -28.17
N ARG A 696 -10.17 -3.43 -26.91
CA ARG A 696 -10.00 -4.83 -26.48
C ARG A 696 -11.33 -5.50 -26.17
N GLN A 697 -11.30 -6.84 -26.19
CA GLN A 697 -12.40 -7.66 -25.69
C GLN A 697 -12.48 -7.54 -24.15
N PRO A 698 -13.68 -7.56 -23.57
CA PRO A 698 -13.87 -7.54 -22.12
C PRO A 698 -13.28 -8.80 -21.47
N ARG A 699 -12.75 -8.65 -20.25
CA ARG A 699 -12.26 -9.75 -19.42
C ARG A 699 -12.93 -9.72 -18.05
N TYR A 700 -13.33 -10.87 -17.54
CA TYR A 700 -13.91 -11.00 -16.21
C TYR A 700 -12.89 -11.51 -15.19
N PHE A 701 -13.05 -11.09 -13.94
CA PHE A 701 -12.22 -11.45 -12.80
C PHE A 701 -13.12 -11.80 -11.62
N GLU A 702 -12.91 -12.97 -11.02
CA GLU A 702 -13.69 -13.39 -9.85
C GLU A 702 -13.21 -12.67 -8.60
N LEU A 703 -14.17 -12.14 -7.81
CA LEU A 703 -13.88 -11.53 -6.52
C LEU A 703 -13.51 -12.63 -5.50
N PRO A 704 -12.46 -12.46 -4.69
CA PRO A 704 -12.15 -13.39 -3.61
C PRO A 704 -13.34 -13.52 -2.64
N PRO A 705 -13.77 -14.74 -2.25
CA PRO A 705 -14.96 -14.94 -1.41
C PRO A 705 -14.89 -14.19 -0.07
N ASP A 706 -13.73 -14.17 0.56
CA ASP A 706 -13.53 -13.53 1.87
C ASP A 706 -13.43 -11.99 1.80
N LEU A 707 -13.41 -11.41 0.60
CA LEU A 707 -13.33 -9.96 0.41
C LEU A 707 -14.68 -9.28 0.67
N ILE A 708 -15.78 -9.96 0.37
CA ILE A 708 -17.12 -9.33 0.36
C ILE A 708 -17.81 -9.57 1.69
N LEU A 709 -17.96 -8.50 2.47
CA LEU A 709 -18.76 -8.53 3.67
C LEU A 709 -20.25 -8.57 3.33
N GLU A 710 -20.91 -9.69 3.61
CA GLU A 710 -22.36 -9.86 3.50
C GLU A 710 -23.03 -9.84 4.88
N VAL A 711 -24.22 -9.25 4.94
CA VAL A 711 -25.06 -9.21 6.14
C VAL A 711 -26.26 -10.12 5.92
N SER A 712 -26.36 -11.19 6.72
CA SER A 712 -27.56 -12.03 6.77
C SER A 712 -28.70 -11.28 7.45
N ILE A 713 -29.88 -11.29 6.83
CA ILE A 713 -31.04 -10.52 7.30
C ILE A 713 -31.83 -11.35 8.32
N SER A 714 -31.97 -10.79 9.52
CA SER A 714 -32.75 -11.29 10.64
C SER A 714 -33.68 -10.20 11.16
N HIS A 715 -34.68 -10.58 11.97
CA HIS A 715 -35.65 -9.62 12.49
C HIS A 715 -35.70 -9.68 14.03
N PRO A 716 -35.71 -8.52 14.74
CA PRO A 716 -35.63 -8.49 16.20
C PRO A 716 -36.83 -9.12 16.91
N ARG A 717 -37.97 -9.25 16.21
CA ARG A 717 -39.22 -9.82 16.78
C ARG A 717 -39.69 -11.11 16.13
N TYR A 718 -39.16 -11.46 14.96
CA TYR A 718 -39.69 -12.54 14.13
C TYR A 718 -38.55 -13.49 13.76
N SER A 719 -38.33 -14.52 14.57
CA SER A 719 -37.21 -15.46 14.39
C SER A 719 -37.24 -16.17 13.03
N TRP A 720 -38.43 -16.37 12.44
CA TRP A 720 -38.59 -17.00 11.13
C TRP A 720 -38.01 -16.20 9.97
N PHE A 721 -37.64 -14.92 10.15
CA PHE A 721 -36.98 -14.15 9.10
C PHE A 721 -35.66 -14.79 8.67
N SER A 722 -34.90 -15.37 9.61
CA SER A 722 -33.66 -16.08 9.30
C SER A 722 -33.88 -17.29 8.39
N ASP A 723 -35.06 -17.92 8.45
CA ASP A 723 -35.42 -19.05 7.58
C ASP A 723 -35.64 -18.62 6.11
N LEU A 724 -35.77 -17.32 5.83
CA LEU A 724 -35.86 -16.80 4.47
C LEU A 724 -34.50 -16.79 3.74
N ASP A 725 -33.41 -16.97 4.49
CA ASP A 725 -32.01 -16.95 4.02
C ASP A 725 -31.72 -15.73 3.13
N LEU A 726 -32.22 -14.56 3.56
CA LEU A 726 -31.95 -13.30 2.89
C LEU A 726 -30.60 -12.77 3.34
N ARG A 727 -29.84 -12.20 2.41
CA ARG A 727 -28.58 -11.51 2.67
C ARG A 727 -28.39 -10.35 1.73
N TRP A 728 -27.50 -9.43 2.11
CA TRP A 728 -27.08 -8.34 1.22
C TRP A 728 -25.63 -7.96 1.50
N TYR A 729 -24.86 -7.67 0.45
CA TYR A 729 -23.49 -7.17 0.59
C TYR A 729 -23.48 -5.78 1.22
N ALA A 730 -22.44 -5.48 2.01
CA ALA A 730 -22.36 -4.26 2.81
C ALA A 730 -22.03 -3.00 2.00
N LEU A 731 -21.23 -3.11 0.95
CA LEU A 731 -20.60 -1.98 0.26
C LEU A 731 -21.36 -1.56 -1.03
N PRO A 732 -22.05 -0.40 -1.06
CA PRO A 732 -22.70 0.12 -2.27
C PRO A 732 -21.72 0.89 -3.18
N ALA A 733 -20.84 0.17 -3.88
CA ALA A 733 -19.86 0.79 -4.78
C ALA A 733 -20.37 0.85 -6.22
N VAL A 734 -20.84 2.01 -6.69
CA VAL A 734 -21.28 2.28 -8.07
C VAL A 734 -20.08 2.35 -9.00
N SER A 735 -20.11 1.63 -10.13
CA SER A 735 -18.94 1.48 -11.01
C SER A 735 -19.18 1.79 -12.50
N ASN A 736 -20.43 2.00 -12.93
CA ASN A 736 -20.77 2.25 -14.34
C ASN A 736 -21.02 3.72 -14.70
N LEU A 737 -20.86 4.66 -13.77
CA LEU A 737 -20.98 6.09 -14.06
C LEU A 737 -19.66 6.65 -14.58
N ALA A 738 -19.76 7.64 -15.47
CA ALA A 738 -18.61 8.45 -15.90
C ALA A 738 -18.50 9.70 -15.03
N PHE A 739 -17.30 10.02 -14.58
CA PHE A 739 -16.98 11.28 -13.92
C PHE A 739 -16.51 12.29 -14.98
N ASP A 740 -17.31 13.34 -15.21
CA ASP A 740 -16.99 14.41 -16.17
C ASP A 740 -16.56 15.66 -15.40
N CYS A 741 -15.33 16.10 -15.65
CA CYS A 741 -14.68 17.19 -14.94
C CYS A 741 -13.87 18.03 -15.90
N GLY A 742 -14.17 19.33 -15.99
CA GLY A 742 -13.35 20.28 -16.74
C GLY A 742 -13.10 19.92 -18.21
N GLY A 743 -14.03 19.23 -18.88
CA GLY A 743 -13.85 18.78 -20.26
C GLY A 743 -13.04 17.48 -20.44
N ILE A 744 -12.75 16.76 -19.35
CA ILE A 744 -12.15 15.41 -19.33
C ILE A 744 -13.19 14.42 -18.81
N GLN A 745 -13.30 13.26 -19.46
CA GLN A 745 -14.28 12.23 -19.14
C GLN A 745 -13.60 10.96 -18.64
N TYR A 746 -13.77 10.67 -17.35
CA TYR A 746 -13.30 9.45 -16.71
C TYR A 746 -14.41 8.40 -16.75
N THR A 747 -14.39 7.54 -17.76
CA THR A 747 -15.43 6.52 -18.02
C THR A 747 -15.41 5.33 -17.07
N ALA A 748 -14.36 5.21 -16.25
CA ALA A 748 -14.27 4.26 -15.14
C ALA A 748 -13.80 5.02 -13.87
N ALA A 749 -14.75 5.40 -13.03
CA ALA A 749 -14.50 6.11 -11.78
C ALA A 749 -15.39 5.58 -10.65
N PRO A 750 -15.23 4.29 -10.26
CA PRO A 750 -16.08 3.68 -9.24
C PRO A 750 -16.02 4.40 -7.90
N PHE A 751 -17.20 4.57 -7.28
CA PHE A 751 -17.43 5.36 -6.08
C PHE A 751 -18.37 4.63 -5.11
N ASN A 752 -18.09 4.69 -3.81
CA ASN A 752 -18.99 4.20 -2.77
C ASN A 752 -19.29 5.23 -1.68
N GLY A 753 -20.44 5.05 -1.04
CA GLY A 753 -20.74 5.57 0.29
C GLY A 753 -21.14 4.42 1.21
N PHE A 754 -22.20 4.62 1.98
CA PHE A 754 -22.88 3.57 2.75
C PHE A 754 -24.37 3.57 2.44
N TYR A 755 -25.03 2.46 2.71
CA TYR A 755 -26.45 2.31 2.42
C TYR A 755 -27.33 3.19 3.31
N MET A 756 -28.38 3.73 2.71
CA MET A 756 -29.63 4.03 3.39
C MET A 756 -30.50 2.77 3.43
N GLY A 757 -31.05 2.40 4.59
CA GLY A 757 -31.76 1.12 4.78
C GLY A 757 -32.86 0.83 3.75
N THR A 758 -33.54 1.86 3.25
CA THR A 758 -34.59 1.74 2.23
C THR A 758 -34.09 1.30 0.86
N GLU A 759 -32.81 1.51 0.53
CA GLU A 759 -32.23 0.99 -0.71
C GLU A 759 -32.29 -0.54 -0.75
N ILE A 760 -32.08 -1.19 0.39
CA ILE A 760 -32.15 -2.65 0.52
C ILE A 760 -33.59 -3.07 0.82
N GLY A 761 -34.18 -2.57 1.92
CA GLY A 761 -35.43 -3.08 2.46
C GLY A 761 -36.68 -2.63 1.72
N ALA A 762 -36.67 -1.44 1.11
CA ALA A 762 -37.82 -0.90 0.37
C ALA A 762 -37.67 -0.97 -1.15
N SER A 763 -36.46 -1.20 -1.66
CA SER A 763 -36.22 -1.43 -3.08
C SER A 763 -35.68 -2.83 -3.34
N ASN A 764 -34.37 -3.10 -3.16
CA ASN A 764 -33.75 -4.37 -3.61
C ASN A 764 -34.50 -5.65 -3.19
N LEU A 765 -34.96 -5.74 -1.94
CA LEU A 765 -35.67 -6.92 -1.44
C LEU A 765 -37.20 -6.87 -1.65
N ALA A 766 -37.78 -5.69 -1.87
CA ALA A 766 -39.23 -5.48 -1.87
C ALA A 766 -39.84 -5.33 -3.27
N ASP A 767 -39.13 -4.67 -4.19
CA ASP A 767 -39.64 -4.33 -5.52
C ASP A 767 -40.03 -5.58 -6.32
N ILE A 768 -41.12 -5.46 -7.10
CA ILE A 768 -41.71 -6.58 -7.86
C ILE A 768 -40.78 -7.04 -8.98
N ASP A 769 -40.01 -6.13 -9.56
CA ASP A 769 -38.98 -6.38 -10.58
C ASP A 769 -37.60 -6.69 -9.98
N ARG A 770 -37.54 -6.95 -8.66
CA ARG A 770 -36.35 -7.39 -7.91
C ARG A 770 -36.62 -8.73 -7.21
N TYR A 771 -36.22 -8.84 -5.94
CA TYR A 771 -36.42 -10.06 -5.16
C TYR A 771 -37.86 -10.27 -4.70
N ASN A 772 -38.73 -9.24 -4.75
CA ASN A 772 -40.16 -9.33 -4.48
C ASN A 772 -40.54 -10.15 -3.23
N GLN A 773 -39.94 -9.86 -2.07
CA GLN A 773 -40.12 -10.67 -0.85
C GLN A 773 -41.43 -10.38 -0.10
N LEU A 774 -42.14 -9.30 -0.43
CA LEU A 774 -43.33 -8.88 0.32
C LEU A 774 -44.44 -9.94 0.40
N PRO A 775 -44.79 -10.69 -0.67
CA PRO A 775 -45.83 -11.73 -0.58
C PRO A 775 -45.48 -12.86 0.41
N LEU A 776 -44.21 -13.25 0.46
CA LEU A 776 -43.73 -14.30 1.37
C LEU A 776 -43.77 -13.82 2.83
N ILE A 777 -43.35 -12.57 3.07
CA ILE A 777 -43.40 -11.93 4.38
C ILE A 777 -44.85 -11.80 4.86
N ALA A 778 -45.78 -11.41 3.99
CA ALA A 778 -47.20 -11.31 4.30
C ALA A 778 -47.78 -12.66 4.76
N ALA A 779 -47.44 -13.74 4.06
CA ALA A 779 -47.86 -15.09 4.43
C ALA A 779 -47.31 -15.51 5.79
N LYS A 780 -46.03 -15.22 6.09
CA LYS A 780 -45.40 -15.51 7.39
C LYS A 780 -45.95 -14.67 8.53
N LEU A 781 -46.39 -13.44 8.25
CA LEU A 781 -47.07 -12.56 9.21
C LEU A 781 -48.56 -12.91 9.39
N GLY A 782 -49.14 -13.76 8.54
CA GLY A 782 -50.57 -14.10 8.56
C GLY A 782 -51.47 -12.94 8.14
N LEU A 783 -51.00 -12.07 7.25
CA LEU A 783 -51.77 -10.92 6.76
C LEU A 783 -52.77 -11.33 5.66
N ASP A 784 -53.90 -10.62 5.61
CA ASP A 784 -54.88 -10.75 4.53
C ASP A 784 -54.38 -10.01 3.27
N THR A 785 -53.95 -10.78 2.26
CA THR A 785 -53.47 -10.26 0.97
C THR A 785 -54.57 -10.21 -0.11
N SER A 786 -55.85 -10.39 0.26
CA SER A 786 -56.96 -10.42 -0.72
C SER A 786 -57.31 -9.04 -1.30
N SER A 787 -56.89 -7.96 -0.65
CA SER A 787 -57.17 -6.59 -1.07
C SER A 787 -56.07 -5.63 -0.64
N GLU A 788 -55.72 -4.68 -1.51
CA GLU A 788 -54.80 -3.58 -1.16
C GLU A 788 -55.27 -2.73 0.02
N ARG A 789 -56.58 -2.70 0.30
CA ARG A 789 -57.15 -1.93 1.41
C ARG A 789 -56.72 -2.44 2.79
N THR A 790 -56.19 -3.66 2.88
CA THR A 790 -55.64 -4.20 4.14
C THR A 790 -54.26 -3.62 4.45
N LEU A 791 -53.65 -2.90 3.50
CA LEU A 791 -52.31 -2.29 3.61
C LEU A 791 -51.24 -3.32 3.97
N TRP A 792 -51.40 -4.54 3.47
CA TRP A 792 -50.48 -5.65 3.76
C TRP A 792 -49.07 -5.36 3.24
N ARG A 793 -48.94 -4.68 2.08
CA ARG A 793 -47.62 -4.29 1.53
C ARG A 793 -46.91 -3.28 2.42
N ASP A 794 -47.62 -2.25 2.88
CA ASP A 794 -47.11 -1.23 3.78
C ASP A 794 -46.58 -1.85 5.09
N GLN A 795 -47.35 -2.79 5.67
CA GLN A 795 -46.91 -3.52 6.86
C GLN A 795 -45.66 -4.36 6.56
N CYS A 796 -45.63 -5.12 5.46
CA CYS A 796 -44.49 -5.97 5.12
C CYS A 796 -43.21 -5.17 4.84
N VAL A 797 -43.30 -4.07 4.09
CA VAL A 797 -42.12 -3.27 3.73
C VAL A 797 -41.54 -2.56 4.95
N VAL A 798 -42.37 -2.16 5.92
CA VAL A 798 -41.89 -1.61 7.19
C VAL A 798 -41.12 -2.67 7.98
N GLU A 799 -41.69 -3.87 8.17
CA GLU A 799 -41.01 -4.96 8.89
C GLU A 799 -39.72 -5.41 8.20
N LEU A 800 -39.69 -5.43 6.86
CA LEU A 800 -38.47 -5.73 6.10
C LEU A 800 -37.39 -4.66 6.28
N ASN A 801 -37.75 -3.38 6.32
CA ASN A 801 -36.78 -2.30 6.62
C ASN A 801 -36.27 -2.38 8.06
N VAL A 802 -37.12 -2.74 9.03
CA VAL A 802 -36.70 -3.01 10.41
C VAL A 802 -35.70 -4.17 10.45
N ALA A 803 -35.95 -5.26 9.71
CA ALA A 803 -35.03 -6.40 9.61
C ALA A 803 -33.65 -5.97 9.09
N VAL A 804 -33.62 -5.17 8.01
CA VAL A 804 -32.38 -4.69 7.40
C VAL A 804 -31.58 -3.82 8.37
N LEU A 805 -32.21 -2.79 8.95
CA LEU A 805 -31.54 -1.87 9.89
C LEU A 805 -30.98 -2.63 11.10
N HIS A 806 -31.79 -3.52 11.68
CA HIS A 806 -31.37 -4.35 12.80
C HIS A 806 -30.18 -5.25 12.46
N SER A 807 -30.20 -5.89 11.29
CA SER A 807 -29.16 -6.83 10.88
C SER A 807 -27.82 -6.14 10.65
N PHE A 808 -27.83 -4.97 10.00
CA PHE A 808 -26.63 -4.17 9.77
C PHE A 808 -26.04 -3.65 11.09
N GLU A 809 -26.89 -3.20 12.01
CA GLU A 809 -26.47 -2.80 13.36
C GLU A 809 -25.82 -3.96 14.13
N GLN A 810 -26.45 -5.15 14.13
CA GLN A 810 -25.89 -6.35 14.79
C GLN A 810 -24.57 -6.81 14.17
N ALA A 811 -24.41 -6.63 12.86
CA ALA A 811 -23.19 -6.95 12.14
C ALA A 811 -22.07 -5.89 12.29
N GLY A 812 -22.33 -4.78 13.00
CA GLY A 812 -21.37 -3.67 13.14
C GLY A 812 -21.11 -2.92 11.83
N VAL A 813 -22.03 -2.99 10.87
CA VAL A 813 -21.89 -2.38 9.55
C VAL A 813 -22.60 -1.03 9.49
N ARG A 814 -21.89 0.00 9.04
CA ARG A 814 -22.40 1.37 8.90
C ARG A 814 -23.56 1.42 7.90
N MET A 815 -24.71 1.90 8.38
CA MET A 815 -25.92 2.17 7.60
C MET A 815 -26.66 3.34 8.23
N ALA A 816 -27.41 4.10 7.42
CA ALA A 816 -28.30 5.14 7.92
C ALA A 816 -29.78 4.81 7.67
N ASP A 817 -30.65 5.25 8.59
CA ASP A 817 -32.08 5.29 8.34
C ASP A 817 -32.45 6.54 7.50
N HIS A 818 -33.57 6.44 6.80
CA HIS A 818 -34.02 7.47 5.87
C HIS A 818 -34.52 8.75 6.56
N HIS A 819 -34.96 8.70 7.82
CA HIS A 819 -35.35 9.91 8.55
C HIS A 819 -34.13 10.72 8.98
N THR A 820 -33.08 10.05 9.46
CA THR A 820 -31.84 10.71 9.85
C THR A 820 -31.11 11.29 8.64
N LEU A 821 -30.97 10.51 7.58
CA LEU A 821 -30.24 10.96 6.39
C LEU A 821 -30.91 12.16 5.70
N THR A 822 -32.25 12.20 5.67
CA THR A 822 -32.99 13.36 5.12
C THR A 822 -32.84 14.62 5.99
N ARG A 823 -32.68 14.50 7.31
CA ARG A 823 -32.33 15.65 8.17
C ARG A 823 -30.92 16.15 7.88
N SER A 824 -29.93 15.26 7.84
CA SER A 824 -28.54 15.61 7.51
C SER A 824 -28.42 16.28 6.13
N PHE A 825 -29.26 15.88 5.17
CA PHE A 825 -29.32 16.56 3.88
C PHE A 825 -29.82 18.01 3.97
N MET A 826 -30.82 18.28 4.83
CA MET A 826 -31.30 19.66 5.04
C MET A 826 -30.24 20.53 5.74
N ASP A 827 -29.46 19.95 6.67
CA ASP A 827 -28.34 20.64 7.31
C ASP A 827 -27.25 20.99 6.28
N PHE A 828 -26.93 20.05 5.38
CA PHE A 828 -26.05 20.31 4.24
C PHE A 828 -26.59 21.45 3.37
N ALA A 829 -27.88 21.42 3.02
CA ALA A 829 -28.46 22.45 2.18
C ALA A 829 -28.40 23.84 2.82
N ALA A 830 -28.67 23.92 4.13
CA ALA A 830 -28.53 25.15 4.89
C ALA A 830 -27.08 25.67 4.92
N SER A 831 -26.09 24.77 5.05
CA SER A 831 -24.66 25.12 5.00
C SER A 831 -24.27 25.69 3.63
N GLU A 832 -24.74 25.08 2.54
CA GLU A 832 -24.52 25.59 1.18
C GLU A 832 -25.13 26.98 0.98
N HIS A 833 -26.35 27.21 1.48
CA HIS A 833 -26.99 28.52 1.45
C HIS A 833 -26.24 29.58 2.25
N GLN A 834 -25.69 29.23 3.41
CA GLN A 834 -24.87 30.15 4.22
C GLN A 834 -23.63 30.62 3.46
N CYS A 835 -23.10 29.76 2.58
CA CYS A 835 -21.97 30.10 1.73
C CYS A 835 -22.38 30.78 0.41
N GLY A 836 -23.68 31.10 0.23
CA GLY A 836 -24.23 31.77 -0.94
C GLY A 836 -24.43 30.87 -2.17
N ARG A 837 -24.38 29.54 -2.00
CA ARG A 837 -24.55 28.56 -3.10
C ARG A 837 -25.98 28.01 -3.13
N ARG A 838 -26.42 27.63 -4.33
CA ARG A 838 -27.72 26.96 -4.54
C ARG A 838 -27.55 25.47 -4.61
N VAL A 839 -28.49 24.75 -4.02
CA VAL A 839 -28.50 23.28 -3.97
C VAL A 839 -29.41 22.76 -5.07
N GLN A 840 -28.81 22.18 -6.11
CA GLN A 840 -29.57 21.50 -7.15
C GLN A 840 -29.98 20.10 -6.68
N VAL A 841 -31.23 19.74 -6.94
CA VAL A 841 -31.88 18.52 -6.43
C VAL A 841 -32.86 17.99 -7.47
N GLU A 842 -32.86 16.68 -7.65
CA GLU A 842 -33.92 15.96 -8.34
C GLU A 842 -34.81 15.31 -7.27
N PRO A 843 -36.00 15.89 -6.96
CA PRO A 843 -36.79 15.52 -5.79
C PRO A 843 -37.12 14.02 -5.69
N ARG A 844 -37.37 13.36 -6.84
CA ARG A 844 -37.71 11.93 -6.89
C ARG A 844 -36.63 11.00 -6.30
N TYR A 845 -35.36 11.43 -6.22
CA TYR A 845 -34.28 10.60 -5.66
C TYR A 845 -33.93 10.96 -4.21
N VAL A 846 -34.39 12.12 -3.70
CA VAL A 846 -34.10 12.57 -2.32
C VAL A 846 -35.30 12.43 -1.37
N VAL A 847 -36.47 12.13 -1.90
CA VAL A 847 -37.63 11.72 -1.11
C VAL A 847 -37.59 10.19 -0.97
N PRO A 848 -37.50 9.64 0.25
CA PRO A 848 -37.45 8.20 0.44
C PRO A 848 -38.68 7.45 -0.11
N PRO A 849 -38.51 6.20 -0.57
CA PRO A 849 -39.60 5.45 -1.22
C PRO A 849 -40.70 4.97 -0.26
N ILE A 850 -40.48 5.08 1.06
CA ILE A 850 -41.47 4.82 2.10
C ILE A 850 -41.49 5.98 3.09
N SER A 851 -42.63 6.19 3.76
CA SER A 851 -42.77 7.21 4.81
C SER A 851 -42.46 8.64 4.35
N ALA A 852 -42.59 8.94 3.05
CA ALA A 852 -42.14 10.18 2.42
C ALA A 852 -42.59 11.45 3.13
N SER A 853 -43.89 11.62 3.40
CA SER A 853 -44.43 12.82 4.06
C SER A 853 -44.01 12.99 5.53
N LEU A 854 -43.34 12.00 6.10
CA LEU A 854 -42.76 12.05 7.45
C LEU A 854 -41.29 12.50 7.43
N THR A 855 -40.73 12.82 6.26
CA THR A 855 -39.36 13.34 6.11
C THR A 855 -39.36 14.82 5.73
N PRO A 856 -38.35 15.61 6.14
CA PRO A 856 -38.29 17.02 5.79
C PRO A 856 -38.11 17.26 4.29
N THR A 857 -37.47 16.33 3.56
CA THR A 857 -37.22 16.46 2.11
C THR A 857 -38.50 16.44 1.28
N TYR A 858 -39.60 15.85 1.78
CA TYR A 858 -40.89 15.87 1.10
C TYR A 858 -41.54 17.26 1.09
N HIS A 859 -41.31 18.05 2.13
CA HIS A 859 -41.90 19.39 2.30
C HIS A 859 -40.98 20.51 1.83
N ALA A 860 -39.78 20.17 1.34
CA ALA A 860 -38.76 21.13 0.97
C ALA A 860 -39.00 21.69 -0.44
N ASP A 861 -38.91 23.02 -0.56
CA ASP A 861 -38.80 23.69 -1.85
C ASP A 861 -37.31 23.78 -2.22
N PHE A 862 -36.87 23.02 -3.22
CA PHE A 862 -35.48 23.01 -3.68
C PHE A 862 -35.18 24.13 -4.68
N ASP A 863 -33.93 24.59 -4.72
CA ASP A 863 -33.52 25.76 -5.53
C ASP A 863 -33.62 25.52 -7.05
N GLY A 864 -33.60 24.26 -7.48
CA GLY A 864 -33.63 23.85 -8.88
C GLY A 864 -33.15 22.42 -9.08
N SER A 865 -33.13 21.96 -10.33
CA SER A 865 -32.72 20.61 -10.73
C SER A 865 -31.63 20.59 -11.81
N GLN A 866 -30.89 21.70 -11.96
CA GLN A 866 -29.81 21.80 -12.95
C GLN A 866 -28.68 20.81 -12.64
N ILE A 867 -28.14 20.17 -13.67
CA ILE A 867 -26.99 19.27 -13.54
C ILE A 867 -25.72 20.09 -13.73
N LEU A 868 -25.05 20.42 -12.63
CA LEU A 868 -23.82 21.22 -12.66
C LEU A 868 -22.62 20.31 -12.86
N LYS A 869 -21.65 20.70 -13.69
CA LYS A 869 -20.35 20.02 -13.81
C LYS A 869 -19.32 20.66 -12.86
N PRO A 870 -18.38 19.88 -12.30
CA PRO A 870 -18.20 18.43 -12.44
C PRO A 870 -19.38 17.61 -11.90
N ASN A 871 -19.66 16.44 -12.48
CA ASN A 871 -20.72 15.51 -12.04
C ASN A 871 -20.48 14.07 -12.50
N PHE A 872 -21.35 13.16 -12.05
CA PHE A 872 -21.43 11.77 -12.50
C PHE A 872 -22.56 11.56 -13.51
N PHE A 873 -22.26 10.88 -14.62
CA PHE A 873 -23.16 10.73 -15.76
C PHE A 873 -23.36 9.25 -16.12
N LEU A 874 -24.58 8.93 -16.57
CA LEU A 874 -24.93 7.60 -17.06
C LEU A 874 -24.24 7.32 -18.40
N GLN A 875 -23.78 6.09 -18.56
CA GLN A 875 -23.15 5.60 -19.79
C GLN A 875 -24.03 4.52 -20.43
N PRO A 876 -23.93 4.29 -21.75
CA PRO A 876 -24.53 3.11 -22.39
C PRO A 876 -23.96 1.82 -21.80
N ASP A 877 -24.82 0.81 -21.68
CA ASP A 877 -24.43 -0.53 -21.22
C ASP A 877 -23.57 -1.22 -22.29
N PRO A 878 -22.27 -1.48 -22.01
CA PRO A 878 -21.30 -1.87 -23.03
C PRO A 878 -21.56 -3.24 -23.67
N TRP A 879 -22.32 -4.12 -23.01
CA TRP A 879 -22.68 -5.42 -23.57
C TRP A 879 -23.77 -5.35 -24.65
N LEU A 880 -24.56 -4.26 -24.71
CA LEU A 880 -25.62 -4.10 -25.72
C LEU A 880 -25.05 -3.78 -27.11
N ASP A 881 -23.90 -3.11 -27.18
CA ASP A 881 -23.24 -2.74 -28.43
C ASP A 881 -22.40 -3.89 -29.03
N CYS A 882 -22.16 -4.97 -28.27
CA CYS A 882 -21.37 -6.12 -28.72
C CYS A 882 -22.15 -7.07 -29.66
N GLY A 883 -23.46 -6.85 -29.84
CA GLY A 883 -24.37 -7.65 -30.68
C GLY A 883 -24.43 -7.19 -32.14
N GLY A 884 -23.30 -7.16 -32.84
CA GLY A 884 -23.24 -6.79 -34.26
C GLY A 884 -23.52 -7.96 -35.21
N ASN A 885 -24.79 -8.28 -35.45
CA ASN A 885 -25.25 -8.70 -36.78
C ASN A 885 -26.27 -7.66 -37.24
N ALA A 886 -25.93 -6.93 -38.30
CA ALA A 886 -26.82 -5.97 -38.94
C ALA A 886 -28.09 -6.68 -39.43
N THR A 887 -29.22 -6.41 -38.78
CA THR A 887 -30.54 -6.55 -39.39
C THR A 887 -31.39 -5.35 -39.05
N ASP A 888 -31.95 -4.78 -40.11
CA ASP A 888 -32.75 -3.58 -40.17
C ASP A 888 -33.87 -3.49 -39.13
N GLY A 889 -33.98 -2.29 -38.54
CA GLY A 889 -35.23 -1.60 -38.22
C GLY A 889 -36.40 -2.41 -37.69
N ILE A 890 -36.35 -2.79 -36.41
CA ILE A 890 -37.55 -2.94 -35.56
C ILE A 890 -37.19 -2.41 -34.17
N GLU A 891 -37.80 -1.29 -33.76
CA GLU A 891 -37.74 -0.81 -32.38
C GLU A 891 -38.34 -1.89 -31.44
N PRO A 892 -37.60 -2.39 -30.44
CA PRO A 892 -38.20 -3.27 -29.44
C PRO A 892 -39.09 -2.46 -28.50
N GLU A 893 -40.33 -2.91 -28.29
CA GLU A 893 -41.24 -2.32 -27.31
C GLU A 893 -40.63 -2.34 -25.89
N PRO A 894 -40.87 -1.30 -25.07
CA PRO A 894 -40.23 -1.17 -23.78
C PRO A 894 -40.79 -2.18 -22.78
N SER A 895 -39.93 -3.08 -22.30
CA SER A 895 -40.19 -3.85 -21.08
C SER A 895 -40.34 -2.91 -19.85
N PRO A 896 -41.10 -3.30 -18.82
CA PRO A 896 -41.32 -2.48 -17.64
C PRO A 896 -40.01 -2.40 -16.82
N VAL A 897 -39.24 -1.33 -17.06
CA VAL A 897 -38.01 -1.01 -16.32
C VAL A 897 -38.36 -0.17 -15.09
N CYS A 898 -37.78 -0.55 -13.94
CA CYS A 898 -37.73 0.16 -12.68
C CYS A 898 -37.63 1.70 -12.84
N PRO A 899 -38.43 2.51 -12.12
CA PRO A 899 -38.45 3.97 -12.25
C PRO A 899 -37.12 4.67 -11.91
N PHE A 900 -36.18 3.99 -11.26
CA PHE A 900 -34.84 4.51 -10.97
C PHE A 900 -33.93 4.60 -12.22
N HIS A 901 -34.27 3.91 -13.33
CA HIS A 901 -33.52 3.91 -14.59
C HIS A 901 -34.14 4.74 -15.72
N ARG A 902 -35.30 5.38 -15.51
CA ARG A 902 -35.79 6.38 -16.48
C ARG A 902 -35.14 7.74 -16.21
N GLY A 903 -34.07 8.03 -16.95
CA GLY A 903 -33.79 9.41 -17.37
C GLY A 903 -34.89 9.85 -18.32
N GLY A 904 -35.83 10.65 -17.82
CA GLY A 904 -36.54 11.62 -18.65
C GLY A 904 -35.62 12.80 -18.93
#